data_AF-A0A932CC43-F1
#
_entry.id   AF-A0A932CC43-F1
#
_cell.length_a   1.000
_cell.length_b   1.000
_cell.length_c   1.000
_cell.angle_alpha   90.00
_cell.angle_beta   90.00
_cell.angle_gamma   90.00
#
_symmetry.space_group_name_H-M   'P 1'
#
loop_
_entity.id
_entity.type
_entity.pdbx_description
1 polymer ?
#
loop_
_entity_poly.entity_id
_entity_poly.type
_entity_poly.pdbx_seq_one_letter_code
_entity_poly.pdbx_strand_id
1 'polypeptide(L)'
;MAAGRAPVISLAGRTTLLTGATGSLGRAIAEAYCRAGARLLLSSRDEAALQELARDLSARYSTDVSTLTCDLSHRDEVCHLADQSRRRFGGLDILVNTAAVIGPIGPVWDNDWDEWRYTIETNLFAAVRLCQLCIPFMPLGGGRGKIVNLSGGGATSPRPRFSAYAAAKTGLVRFSETLAQEIARRPIDVNCIAPGILNSGLTRAVVAAGPERAGIREYEVARDAVSRETDTRERAASLALFLGSSLSDGVSGRLLSAIWDDWESLRAGTPVLNDTAVYTLRRVVPDERPGPLVRKATRGSVKVCVAGLWHLGCVTAACLAEAGHDVVAYDDNSSIVAELRAARLPIVEPGLDELIGRETKSGRLRFEDDATAVDGADLVWVTWDTPIDDEDRSDVEWVLGRVERLFPYLQRGAIVLVSSQLPAGSIAELERRFAAAWPGREVSFACVPENLRIGKALDAFARPERVVGGVRRAADRDRVAALLAPFTDRIEWMSVESAEMTKHAINAFLATSIAFINEIAGLCESVGADAEEVSRGLKSDARIGPRAYLSPGSAFAGGTLARDVVALAQLALEQARPLHVIGAVRESNDSHRRWALERLRDELGALSGRTIAIWGLTYKPGTNTLRRSSALELCEALLAEGAVVRAYDPAVSALPPHLATRITLGRDAVDTARDADAIVIATEWPEFLAAAERLSTGDRAALVLDANGFLAESLGAQANVRLISVGRP
;
A
#
# COMPACT_ATOMS: atom_id res chain seq x y z
N MET A 1 12.10 34.63 -4.39
CA MET A 1 12.92 34.61 -3.16
C MET A 1 14.32 34.15 -3.51
N ALA A 2 15.35 34.83 -3.00
CA ALA A 2 16.76 34.59 -3.34
C ALA A 2 17.19 33.14 -3.07
N ALA A 3 18.03 32.58 -3.95
CA ALA A 3 18.65 31.27 -3.77
C ALA A 3 19.53 31.28 -2.50
N GLY A 4 19.03 30.71 -1.41
CA GLY A 4 19.76 30.56 -0.16
C GLY A 4 20.96 29.63 -0.35
N ARG A 5 22.16 30.10 0.00
CA ARG A 5 23.37 29.25 0.09
C ARG A 5 23.12 28.09 1.06
N ALA A 6 23.51 26.88 0.69
CA ALA A 6 23.45 25.71 1.56
C ALA A 6 24.22 25.97 2.88
N PRO A 7 23.72 25.49 4.03
CA PRO A 7 24.38 25.68 5.32
C PRO A 7 25.77 25.03 5.30
N VAL A 8 26.78 25.74 5.83
CA VAL A 8 28.15 25.23 5.95
C VAL A 8 28.20 24.17 7.06
N ILE A 9 28.51 22.92 6.71
CA ILE A 9 28.63 21.81 7.67
C ILE A 9 29.98 21.91 8.40
N SER A 10 29.95 21.90 9.73
CA SER A 10 31.15 21.90 10.58
C SER A 10 31.22 20.61 11.41
N LEU A 11 32.42 20.03 11.47
CA LEU A 11 32.83 18.92 12.33
C LEU A 11 33.98 19.34 13.26
N ALA A 12 34.15 20.65 13.51
CA ALA A 12 35.23 21.18 14.32
C ALA A 12 35.34 20.46 15.68
N GLY A 13 36.50 19.89 15.95
CA GLY A 13 36.80 19.20 17.21
C GLY A 13 36.25 17.77 17.32
N ARG A 14 35.46 17.29 16.35
CA ARG A 14 34.92 15.92 16.33
C ARG A 14 36.01 14.92 15.94
N THR A 15 36.12 13.86 16.71
CA THR A 15 37.12 12.80 16.53
C THR A 15 36.55 11.68 15.65
N THR A 16 37.26 11.33 14.57
CA THR A 16 36.76 10.41 13.54
C THR A 16 37.73 9.27 13.30
N LEU A 17 37.24 8.03 13.33
CA LEU A 17 37.94 6.85 12.83
C LEU A 17 37.38 6.51 11.45
N LEU A 18 38.22 6.55 10.41
CA LEU A 18 37.84 6.25 9.04
C LEU A 18 38.65 5.07 8.51
N THR A 19 37.96 3.98 8.18
CA THR A 19 38.59 2.81 7.55
C THR A 19 38.48 2.86 6.04
N GLY A 20 39.42 2.23 5.33
CA GLY A 20 39.46 2.24 3.86
C GLY A 20 39.87 3.59 3.28
N ALA A 21 40.65 4.38 4.02
CA ALA A 21 40.96 5.78 3.70
C ALA A 21 41.67 5.98 2.35
N THR A 22 42.46 5.01 1.92
CA THR A 22 43.22 5.06 0.65
C THR A 22 42.38 4.70 -0.58
N GLY A 23 41.16 4.18 -0.38
CA GLY A 23 40.20 3.96 -1.47
C GLY A 23 39.66 5.29 -2.04
N SER A 24 39.14 5.25 -3.27
CA SER A 24 38.67 6.46 -3.96
C SER A 24 37.62 7.24 -3.17
N LEU A 25 36.62 6.55 -2.60
CA LEU A 25 35.61 7.16 -1.74
C LEU A 25 36.16 7.54 -0.36
N GLY A 26 37.01 6.71 0.24
CA GLY A 26 37.62 6.98 1.55
C GLY A 26 38.42 8.28 1.55
N ARG A 27 39.21 8.52 0.49
CA ARG A 27 39.97 9.76 0.30
C ARG A 27 39.06 10.99 0.21
N ALA A 28 37.95 10.89 -0.54
CA ALA A 28 37.00 11.99 -0.68
C ALA A 28 36.26 12.29 0.64
N ILE A 29 35.90 11.26 1.41
CA ILE A 29 35.30 11.44 2.75
C ILE A 29 36.34 12.08 3.69
N ALA A 30 37.59 11.59 3.71
CA ALA A 30 38.64 12.14 4.55
C ALA A 30 38.90 13.63 4.24
N GLU A 31 38.93 14.00 2.96
CA GLU A 31 39.06 15.40 2.53
C GLU A 31 37.86 16.25 2.96
N ALA A 32 36.63 15.78 2.76
CA ALA A 32 35.42 16.49 3.17
C ALA A 32 35.38 16.70 4.70
N TYR A 33 35.81 15.72 5.48
CA TYR A 33 35.84 15.78 6.95
C TYR A 33 36.96 16.70 7.46
N CYS A 34 38.15 16.68 6.86
CA CYS A 34 39.23 17.63 7.20
C CYS A 34 38.82 19.07 6.88
N ARG A 35 38.19 19.29 5.71
CA ARG A 35 37.65 20.60 5.32
C ARG A 35 36.60 21.11 6.31
N ALA A 36 35.83 20.22 6.92
CA ALA A 36 34.86 20.55 7.97
C ALA A 36 35.48 20.67 9.38
N GLY A 37 36.77 20.42 9.57
CA GLY A 37 37.48 20.61 10.84
C GLY A 37 37.54 19.37 11.76
N ALA A 38 37.23 18.18 11.25
CA ALA A 38 37.34 16.95 12.03
C ALA A 38 38.81 16.57 12.32
N ARG A 39 39.04 15.83 13.40
CA ARG A 39 40.33 15.18 13.72
C ARG A 39 40.24 13.71 13.31
N LEU A 40 41.14 13.21 12.47
CA LEU A 40 40.99 11.90 11.84
C LEU A 40 42.08 10.92 12.28
N LEU A 41 41.67 9.68 12.53
CA LEU A 41 42.52 8.49 12.47
C LEU A 41 42.13 7.72 11.21
N LEU A 42 43.02 7.73 10.22
CA LEU A 42 42.84 7.05 8.94
C LEU A 42 43.41 5.64 9.02
N SER A 43 42.68 4.66 8.49
CA SER A 43 43.11 3.27 8.48
C SER A 43 42.93 2.63 7.10
N SER A 44 43.96 1.91 6.68
CA SER A 44 43.97 1.07 5.47
C SER A 44 45.12 0.06 5.53
N ARG A 45 45.23 -0.84 4.55
CA ARG A 45 46.33 -1.81 4.45
C ARG A 45 47.61 -1.24 3.82
N ASP A 46 47.49 -0.19 3.03
CA ASP A 46 48.62 0.42 2.31
C ASP A 46 49.19 1.56 3.16
N GLU A 47 50.25 1.26 3.92
CA GLU A 47 50.89 2.22 4.81
C GLU A 47 51.43 3.45 4.07
N ALA A 48 52.06 3.24 2.90
CA ALA A 48 52.68 4.33 2.14
C ALA A 48 51.62 5.31 1.62
N ALA A 49 50.56 4.80 1.00
CA ALA A 49 49.45 5.62 0.51
C ALA A 49 48.70 6.33 1.65
N LEU A 50 48.63 5.70 2.82
CA LEU A 50 47.99 6.25 4.01
C LEU A 50 48.80 7.42 4.60
N GLN A 51 50.12 7.27 4.72
CA GLN A 51 51.04 8.31 5.17
C GLN A 51 51.09 9.50 4.18
N GLU A 52 51.05 9.23 2.87
CA GLU A 52 50.94 10.26 1.84
C GLU A 52 49.64 11.06 1.98
N LEU A 53 48.50 10.36 2.09
CA LEU A 53 47.20 11.00 2.28
C LEU A 53 47.16 11.87 3.55
N ALA A 54 47.71 11.39 4.66
CA ALA A 54 47.75 12.16 5.90
C ALA A 54 48.61 13.42 5.78
N ARG A 55 49.80 13.33 5.16
CA ARG A 55 50.67 14.50 4.91
C ARG A 55 49.96 15.54 4.04
N ASP A 56 49.32 15.09 2.96
CA ASP A 56 48.57 15.95 2.04
C ASP A 56 47.39 16.64 2.75
N LEU A 57 46.58 15.90 3.51
CA LEU A 57 45.47 16.47 4.26
C LEU A 57 45.92 17.43 5.36
N SER A 58 46.95 17.10 6.14
CA SER A 58 47.51 17.99 7.17
C SER A 58 48.19 19.25 6.60
N ALA A 59 48.70 19.19 5.36
CA ALA A 59 49.24 20.37 4.68
C ALA A 59 48.12 21.28 4.15
N ARG A 60 47.02 20.70 3.65
CA ARG A 60 45.89 21.45 3.07
C ARG A 60 44.91 21.98 4.12
N TYR A 61 44.77 21.29 5.24
CA TYR A 61 43.81 21.59 6.29
C TYR A 61 44.52 21.61 7.64
N SER A 62 44.27 22.63 8.46
CA SER A 62 44.83 22.77 9.82
C SER A 62 44.17 21.81 10.81
N THR A 63 44.06 20.52 10.45
CA THR A 63 43.42 19.46 11.24
C THR A 63 44.42 18.37 11.63
N ASP A 64 44.16 17.77 12.79
CA ASP A 64 44.94 16.65 13.32
C ASP A 64 44.57 15.36 12.55
N VAL A 65 45.49 14.88 11.70
CA VAL A 65 45.32 13.65 10.91
C VAL A 65 46.42 12.66 11.30
N SER A 66 46.01 11.49 11.74
CA SER A 66 46.88 10.38 12.13
C SER A 66 46.53 9.13 11.33
N THR A 67 47.43 8.15 11.33
CA THR A 67 47.28 6.94 10.51
C THR A 67 47.56 5.69 11.33
N LEU A 68 46.88 4.60 11.01
CA LEU A 68 47.20 3.27 11.51
C LEU A 68 46.93 2.22 10.43
N THR A 69 47.97 1.51 10.03
CA THR A 69 47.86 0.37 9.11
C THR A 69 47.09 -0.76 9.78
N CYS A 70 46.10 -1.34 9.09
CA CYS A 70 45.27 -2.41 9.62
C CYS A 70 44.64 -3.25 8.51
N ASP A 71 44.79 -4.57 8.58
CA ASP A 71 43.95 -5.52 7.84
C ASP A 71 42.71 -5.87 8.66
N LEU A 72 41.58 -5.37 8.18
CA LEU A 72 40.28 -5.52 8.84
C LEU A 72 39.73 -6.95 8.86
N SER A 73 40.30 -7.87 8.09
CA SER A 73 39.94 -9.29 8.15
C SER A 73 40.48 -9.97 9.43
N HIS A 74 41.45 -9.36 10.11
CA HIS A 74 42.06 -9.91 11.32
C HIS A 74 41.49 -9.28 12.59
N ARG A 75 40.95 -10.12 13.47
CA ARG A 75 40.28 -9.68 14.70
C ARG A 75 41.20 -8.84 15.60
N ASP A 76 42.43 -9.28 15.80
CA ASP A 76 43.36 -8.64 16.74
C ASP A 76 43.79 -7.26 16.26
N GLU A 77 43.93 -7.08 14.94
CA GLU A 77 44.21 -5.78 14.34
C GLU A 77 43.02 -4.82 14.47
N VAL A 78 41.79 -5.31 14.29
CA VAL A 78 40.57 -4.50 14.54
C VAL A 78 40.47 -4.07 16.01
N CYS A 79 40.79 -4.96 16.95
CA CYS A 79 40.90 -4.64 18.37
C CYS A 79 41.95 -3.57 18.63
N HIS A 80 43.13 -3.72 18.04
CA HIS A 80 44.22 -2.75 18.16
C HIS A 80 43.82 -1.38 17.60
N LEU A 81 43.17 -1.33 16.43
CA LEU A 81 42.70 -0.10 15.81
C LEU A 81 41.70 0.65 16.69
N ALA A 82 40.72 -0.05 17.28
CA ALA A 82 39.75 0.56 18.19
C ALA A 82 40.42 1.09 19.48
N ASP A 83 41.36 0.34 20.06
CA ASP A 83 42.08 0.79 21.26
C ASP A 83 43.01 1.98 20.97
N GLN A 84 43.71 2.00 19.83
CA GLN A 84 44.52 3.14 19.42
C GLN A 84 43.66 4.38 19.18
N SER A 85 42.49 4.22 18.54
CA SER A 85 41.53 5.32 18.38
C SER A 85 41.12 5.91 19.74
N ARG A 86 40.75 5.05 20.70
CA ARG A 86 40.38 5.44 22.07
C ARG A 86 41.53 6.14 22.79
N ARG A 87 42.75 5.60 22.76
CA ARG A 87 43.92 6.18 23.43
C ARG A 87 44.30 7.54 22.84
N ARG A 88 44.22 7.68 21.51
CA ARG A 88 44.62 8.89 20.79
C ARG A 88 43.71 10.07 21.07
N PHE A 89 42.41 9.80 21.17
CA PHE A 89 41.38 10.83 21.24
C PHE A 89 40.73 10.96 22.62
N GLY A 90 40.87 9.96 23.51
CA GLY A 90 40.16 9.88 24.80
C GLY A 90 38.73 9.33 24.68
N GLY A 91 38.25 9.11 23.45
CA GLY A 91 36.94 8.59 23.06
C GLY A 91 36.71 8.83 21.58
N LEU A 92 35.50 8.62 21.06
CA LEU A 92 35.22 8.77 19.63
C LEU A 92 33.88 9.47 19.38
N ASP A 93 33.82 10.31 18.34
CA ASP A 93 32.58 10.95 17.90
C ASP A 93 31.98 10.29 16.66
N ILE A 94 32.83 9.93 15.69
CA ILE A 94 32.40 9.44 14.38
C ILE A 94 33.19 8.19 13.98
N LEU A 95 32.49 7.13 13.60
CA LEU A 95 33.05 5.92 13.00
C LEU A 95 32.57 5.81 11.55
N VAL A 96 33.49 5.78 10.58
CA VAL A 96 33.17 5.64 9.16
C VAL A 96 33.80 4.37 8.58
N ASN A 97 32.97 3.38 8.29
CA ASN A 97 33.37 2.07 7.78
C ASN A 97 33.29 2.04 6.25
N THR A 98 34.37 2.45 5.56
CA THR A 98 34.42 2.52 4.08
C THR A 98 35.10 1.31 3.45
N ALA A 99 35.97 0.61 4.19
CA ALA A 99 36.75 -0.49 3.63
C ALA A 99 35.86 -1.59 3.02
N ALA A 100 36.20 -2.00 1.80
CA ALA A 100 35.49 -3.06 1.11
C ALA A 100 36.36 -3.73 0.04
N VAL A 101 36.09 -5.01 -0.21
CA VAL A 101 36.62 -5.79 -1.34
C VAL A 101 35.47 -6.37 -2.16
N ILE A 102 35.67 -6.56 -3.48
CA ILE A 102 34.63 -7.09 -4.37
C ILE A 102 34.43 -8.61 -4.22
N GLY A 103 35.45 -9.32 -3.72
CA GLY A 103 35.42 -10.77 -3.55
C GLY A 103 35.52 -11.57 -4.84
N PRO A 104 35.32 -12.89 -4.77
CA PRO A 104 35.38 -13.75 -5.96
C PRO A 104 34.24 -13.42 -6.94
N ILE A 105 34.58 -13.32 -8.22
CA ILE A 105 33.67 -13.00 -9.32
C ILE A 105 33.42 -14.26 -10.15
N GLY A 106 32.17 -14.72 -10.15
CA GLY A 106 31.77 -15.95 -10.85
C GLY A 106 30.58 -16.64 -10.18
N PRO A 107 30.03 -17.69 -10.81
CA PRO A 107 28.99 -18.51 -10.21
C PRO A 107 29.42 -19.01 -8.83
N VAL A 108 28.47 -19.09 -7.89
CA VAL A 108 28.81 -19.37 -6.48
C VAL A 108 29.51 -20.71 -6.27
N TRP A 109 29.22 -21.70 -7.11
CA TRP A 109 29.84 -23.02 -7.08
C TRP A 109 31.29 -23.05 -7.62
N ASP A 110 31.74 -21.97 -8.29
CA ASP A 110 33.11 -21.83 -8.80
C ASP A 110 33.99 -20.91 -7.91
N ASN A 111 33.41 -20.33 -6.86
CA ASN A 111 34.12 -19.39 -6.00
C ASN A 111 35.03 -20.12 -5.01
N ASP A 112 36.26 -19.63 -4.84
CA ASP A 112 37.12 -20.07 -3.75
C ASP A 112 36.48 -19.70 -2.40
N TRP A 113 36.43 -20.67 -1.49
CA TRP A 113 35.74 -20.50 -0.21
C TRP A 113 36.46 -19.52 0.72
N ASP A 114 37.79 -19.49 0.69
CA ASP A 114 38.58 -18.60 1.53
C ASP A 114 38.50 -17.16 1.04
N GLU A 115 38.50 -16.91 -0.28
CA GLU A 115 38.22 -15.59 -0.86
C GLU A 115 36.79 -15.13 -0.56
N TRP A 116 35.82 -16.04 -0.61
CA TRP A 116 34.44 -15.76 -0.25
C TRP A 116 34.33 -15.35 1.23
N ARG A 117 34.94 -16.12 2.15
CA ARG A 117 34.97 -15.83 3.59
C ARG A 117 35.71 -14.54 3.89
N TYR A 118 36.86 -14.30 3.26
CA TYR A 118 37.64 -13.06 3.39
C TYR A 118 36.79 -11.82 3.06
N THR A 119 35.93 -11.94 2.05
CA THR A 119 34.97 -10.88 1.69
C THR A 119 33.96 -10.61 2.80
N ILE A 120 33.43 -11.65 3.46
CA ILE A 120 32.52 -11.48 4.61
C ILE A 120 33.25 -10.87 5.81
N GLU A 121 34.45 -11.37 6.15
CA GLU A 121 35.26 -10.83 7.26
C GLU A 121 35.53 -9.34 7.07
N THR A 122 35.97 -8.96 5.87
CA THR A 122 36.33 -7.57 5.54
C THR A 122 35.12 -6.66 5.43
N ASN A 123 34.07 -7.07 4.70
CA ASN A 123 32.97 -6.17 4.34
C ASN A 123 31.86 -6.11 5.41
N LEU A 124 31.74 -7.12 6.28
CA LEU A 124 30.69 -7.22 7.29
C LEU A 124 31.28 -7.30 8.70
N PHE A 125 32.05 -8.35 9.03
CA PHE A 125 32.46 -8.59 10.41
C PHE A 125 33.40 -7.51 10.95
N ALA A 126 34.26 -6.93 10.13
CA ALA A 126 35.07 -5.78 10.50
C ALA A 126 34.22 -4.61 11.04
N ALA A 127 33.18 -4.22 10.31
CA ALA A 127 32.29 -3.13 10.70
C ALA A 127 31.50 -3.50 11.98
N VAL A 128 31.04 -4.74 12.10
CA VAL A 128 30.37 -5.25 13.31
C VAL A 128 31.29 -5.15 14.53
N ARG A 129 32.53 -5.64 14.41
CA ARG A 129 33.54 -5.62 15.48
C ARG A 129 33.91 -4.19 15.88
N LEU A 130 34.13 -3.30 14.91
CA LEU A 130 34.40 -1.89 15.18
C LEU A 130 33.24 -1.22 15.90
N CYS A 131 31.99 -1.49 15.51
CA CYS A 131 30.83 -0.98 16.25
C CYS A 131 30.82 -1.49 17.70
N GLN A 132 31.00 -2.80 17.91
CA GLN A 132 31.05 -3.40 19.25
C GLN A 132 32.13 -2.78 20.14
N LEU A 133 33.31 -2.53 19.58
CA LEU A 133 34.47 -2.00 20.31
C LEU A 133 34.38 -0.50 20.55
N CYS A 134 33.85 0.27 19.60
CA CYS A 134 33.83 1.73 19.68
C CYS A 134 32.65 2.29 20.47
N ILE A 135 31.46 1.68 20.38
CA ILE A 135 30.25 2.18 21.07
C ILE A 135 30.44 2.45 22.57
N PRO A 136 31.17 1.63 23.36
CA PRO A 136 31.40 1.88 24.78
C PRO A 136 32.09 3.22 25.12
N PHE A 137 32.80 3.83 24.17
CA PHE A 137 33.48 5.12 24.34
C PHE A 137 32.99 6.20 23.37
N MET A 138 31.77 6.03 22.83
CA MET A 138 31.06 7.01 22.01
C MET A 138 29.79 7.52 22.72
N PRO A 139 29.42 8.80 22.57
CA PRO A 139 30.21 9.90 22.04
C PRO A 139 31.26 10.41 23.05
N LEU A 140 32.35 11.01 22.57
CA LEU A 140 33.32 11.71 23.42
C LEU A 140 32.80 13.07 23.92
N GLY A 141 32.03 13.80 23.10
CA GLY A 141 31.47 15.12 23.44
C GLY A 141 29.98 15.12 23.79
N GLY A 142 29.41 16.32 24.05
CA GLY A 142 27.99 16.51 24.40
C GLY A 142 26.97 16.39 23.24
N GLY A 143 27.41 15.94 22.05
CA GLY A 143 26.56 15.71 20.88
C GLY A 143 26.37 14.21 20.60
N ARG A 144 25.53 13.86 19.62
CA ARG A 144 25.30 12.44 19.28
C ARG A 144 26.53 11.83 18.57
N GLY A 145 26.90 10.60 18.92
CA GLY A 145 27.89 9.82 18.18
C GLY A 145 27.33 9.38 16.82
N LYS A 146 28.18 9.23 15.80
CA LYS A 146 27.75 8.89 14.43
C LYS A 146 28.49 7.67 13.91
N ILE A 147 27.77 6.68 13.41
CA ILE A 147 28.32 5.52 12.73
C ILE A 147 27.81 5.52 11.29
N VAL A 148 28.73 5.56 10.32
CA VAL A 148 28.43 5.60 8.89
C VAL A 148 29.04 4.38 8.22
N ASN A 149 28.19 3.48 7.75
CA ASN A 149 28.56 2.23 7.09
C ASN A 149 28.40 2.35 5.58
N LEU A 150 29.42 1.97 4.80
CA LEU A 150 29.32 2.00 3.34
C LEU A 150 28.77 0.66 2.82
N SER A 151 27.48 0.66 2.53
CA SER A 151 26.82 -0.39 1.78
C SER A 151 27.06 -0.20 0.27
N GLY A 152 26.99 -1.26 -0.54
CA GLY A 152 27.10 -1.16 -1.99
C GLY A 152 25.77 -1.47 -2.67
N GLY A 153 25.70 -1.34 -4.02
CA GLY A 153 24.53 -1.77 -4.80
C GLY A 153 24.17 -3.26 -4.66
N GLY A 154 25.05 -4.08 -4.08
CA GLY A 154 24.76 -5.47 -3.73
C GLY A 154 23.78 -5.65 -2.56
N ALA A 155 23.39 -4.58 -1.86
CA ALA A 155 22.42 -4.66 -0.76
C ALA A 155 20.96 -4.51 -1.24
N THR A 156 20.72 -3.88 -2.39
CA THR A 156 19.38 -3.46 -2.83
C THR A 156 18.79 -4.32 -3.95
N SER A 157 19.59 -5.20 -4.54
CA SER A 157 19.14 -6.13 -5.59
C SER A 157 20.04 -7.36 -5.63
N PRO A 158 19.53 -8.54 -6.01
CA PRO A 158 20.37 -9.70 -6.29
C PRO A 158 21.42 -9.34 -7.35
N ARG A 159 22.70 -9.58 -7.04
CA ARG A 159 23.81 -9.45 -8.01
C ARG A 159 24.39 -10.84 -8.30
N PRO A 160 23.87 -11.53 -9.34
CA PRO A 160 24.43 -12.81 -9.76
C PRO A 160 25.93 -12.68 -9.99
N ARG A 161 26.69 -13.72 -9.62
CA ARG A 161 28.15 -13.79 -9.75
C ARG A 161 28.98 -12.94 -8.76
N PHE A 162 28.33 -12.28 -7.81
CA PHE A 162 28.97 -11.49 -6.74
C PHE A 162 28.45 -11.89 -5.35
N SER A 163 28.27 -13.19 -5.10
CA SER A 163 27.55 -13.71 -3.93
C SER A 163 28.11 -13.23 -2.60
N ALA A 164 29.43 -13.24 -2.43
CA ALA A 164 30.07 -12.83 -1.17
C ALA A 164 29.86 -11.34 -0.90
N TYR A 165 30.04 -10.51 -1.92
CA TYR A 165 29.82 -9.07 -1.84
C TYR A 165 28.37 -8.71 -1.55
N ALA A 166 27.43 -9.32 -2.29
CA ALA A 166 26.01 -9.07 -2.11
C ALA A 166 25.56 -9.49 -0.69
N ALA A 167 25.95 -10.68 -0.23
CA ALA A 167 25.65 -11.17 1.11
C ALA A 167 26.21 -10.25 2.20
N ALA A 168 27.49 -9.87 2.11
CA ALA A 168 28.10 -8.99 3.10
C ALA A 168 27.45 -7.60 3.15
N LYS A 169 27.20 -6.98 1.98
CA LYS A 169 26.60 -5.63 1.93
C LYS A 169 25.14 -5.64 2.39
N THR A 170 24.40 -6.70 2.09
CA THR A 170 23.03 -6.90 2.61
C THR A 170 23.04 -7.07 4.13
N GLY A 171 23.93 -7.92 4.64
CA GLY A 171 24.11 -8.16 6.07
C GLY A 171 24.48 -6.88 6.82
N LEU A 172 25.33 -6.03 6.24
CA LEU A 172 25.76 -4.77 6.86
C LEU A 172 24.59 -3.78 7.05
N VAL A 173 23.68 -3.73 6.09
CA VAL A 173 22.48 -2.89 6.19
C VAL A 173 21.56 -3.42 7.29
N ARG A 174 21.24 -4.72 7.27
CA ARG A 174 20.38 -5.31 8.31
C ARG A 174 20.99 -5.18 9.70
N PHE A 175 22.30 -5.37 9.82
CA PHE A 175 23.04 -5.14 11.06
C PHE A 175 22.90 -3.69 11.53
N SER A 176 23.04 -2.70 10.64
CA SER A 176 22.91 -1.29 11.00
C SER A 176 21.50 -0.94 11.49
N GLU A 177 20.46 -1.50 10.86
CA GLU A 177 19.07 -1.34 11.31
C GLU A 177 18.83 -1.93 12.70
N THR A 178 19.31 -3.15 12.93
CA THR A 178 19.19 -3.82 14.24
C THR A 178 19.98 -3.05 15.31
N LEU A 179 21.21 -2.66 15.00
CA LEU A 179 22.06 -1.91 15.92
C LEU A 179 21.42 -0.56 16.30
N ALA A 180 20.77 0.13 15.37
CA ALA A 180 20.05 1.38 15.65
C ALA A 180 18.98 1.20 16.73
N GLN A 181 18.27 0.07 16.72
CA GLN A 181 17.25 -0.24 17.73
C GLN A 181 17.90 -0.62 19.08
N GLU A 182 18.96 -1.42 19.05
CA GLU A 182 19.70 -1.82 20.26
C GLU A 182 20.29 -0.60 21.01
N ILE A 183 20.77 0.40 20.27
CA ILE A 183 21.39 1.61 20.85
C ILE A 183 20.45 2.81 20.91
N ALA A 184 19.14 2.64 20.70
CA ALA A 184 18.18 3.76 20.64
C ALA A 184 18.19 4.65 21.90
N ARG A 185 18.53 4.08 23.06
CA ARG A 185 18.67 4.82 24.35
C ARG A 185 20.03 5.48 24.55
N ARG A 186 20.98 5.26 23.65
CA ARG A 186 22.28 5.95 23.64
C ARG A 186 22.21 7.13 22.67
N PRO A 187 22.99 8.20 22.91
CA PRO A 187 23.06 9.32 21.98
C PRO A 187 23.97 8.95 20.80
N ILE A 188 23.62 7.92 20.02
CA ILE A 188 24.38 7.43 18.88
C ILE A 188 23.42 7.13 17.72
N ASP A 189 23.76 7.61 16.53
CA ASP A 189 23.05 7.30 15.28
C ASP A 189 23.92 6.38 14.41
N VAL A 190 23.31 5.38 13.78
CA VAL A 190 23.98 4.47 12.84
C VAL A 190 23.22 4.42 11.52
N ASN A 191 23.90 4.65 10.40
CA ASN A 191 23.29 4.63 9.07
C ASN A 191 24.21 3.98 8.04
N CYS A 192 23.61 3.51 6.96
CA CYS A 192 24.26 3.00 5.76
C CYS A 192 24.15 4.01 4.60
N ILE A 193 25.20 4.10 3.80
CA ILE A 193 25.20 4.82 2.52
C ILE A 193 25.31 3.82 1.39
N ALA A 194 24.50 3.99 0.33
CA ALA A 194 24.71 3.38 -0.98
C ALA A 194 25.33 4.44 -1.91
N PRO A 195 26.65 4.41 -2.16
CA PRO A 195 27.37 5.50 -2.82
C PRO A 195 27.16 5.55 -4.34
N GLY A 196 26.58 4.51 -4.93
CA GLY A 196 26.51 4.32 -6.37
C GLY A 196 27.75 3.60 -6.94
N ILE A 197 27.86 3.62 -8.26
CA ILE A 197 28.97 2.98 -8.98
C ILE A 197 30.05 4.03 -9.23
N LEU A 198 31.25 3.77 -8.69
CA LEU A 198 32.39 4.69 -8.72
C LEU A 198 33.48 4.18 -9.65
N ASN A 199 34.29 5.06 -10.20
CA ASN A 199 35.57 4.69 -10.81
C ASN A 199 36.54 4.33 -9.68
N SER A 200 36.54 3.05 -9.29
CA SER A 200 37.22 2.53 -8.11
C SER A 200 37.98 1.24 -8.42
N GLY A 201 38.89 0.85 -7.54
CA GLY A 201 39.58 -0.44 -7.65
C GLY A 201 38.60 -1.63 -7.71
N LEU A 202 37.47 -1.57 -6.99
CA LEU A 202 36.45 -2.61 -7.03
C LEU A 202 35.81 -2.71 -8.42
N THR A 203 35.49 -1.58 -9.04
CA THR A 203 34.89 -1.54 -10.37
C THR A 203 35.88 -1.98 -11.46
N ARG A 204 37.16 -1.61 -11.33
CA ARG A 204 38.21 -2.07 -12.24
C ARG A 204 38.45 -3.57 -12.14
N ALA A 205 38.30 -4.17 -10.94
CA ALA A 205 38.36 -5.62 -10.78
C ALA A 205 37.21 -6.33 -11.52
N VAL A 206 36.02 -5.73 -11.57
CA VAL A 206 34.89 -6.24 -12.39
C VAL A 206 35.22 -6.19 -13.88
N VAL A 207 35.80 -5.08 -14.35
CA VAL A 207 36.24 -4.96 -15.76
C VAL A 207 37.33 -5.98 -16.09
N ALA A 208 38.30 -6.16 -15.20
CA ALA A 208 39.39 -7.12 -15.39
C ALA A 208 38.92 -8.59 -15.43
N ALA A 209 37.84 -8.92 -14.71
CA ALA A 209 37.27 -10.27 -14.73
C ALA A 209 36.57 -10.61 -16.06
N GLY A 210 36.21 -9.61 -16.86
CA GLY A 210 35.58 -9.79 -18.16
C GLY A 210 34.09 -10.19 -18.10
N PRO A 211 33.37 -10.11 -19.23
CA PRO A 211 31.94 -10.34 -19.30
C PRO A 211 31.53 -11.79 -19.00
N GLU A 212 32.41 -12.77 -19.23
CA GLU A 212 32.12 -14.18 -18.96
C GLU A 212 32.03 -14.49 -17.46
N ARG A 213 32.97 -13.96 -16.66
CA ARG A 213 32.98 -14.17 -15.21
C ARG A 213 32.01 -13.24 -14.49
N ALA A 214 32.05 -11.94 -14.79
CA ALA A 214 31.21 -10.93 -14.15
C ALA A 214 29.75 -10.95 -14.60
N GLY A 215 29.47 -11.48 -15.79
CA GLY A 215 28.20 -11.32 -16.48
C GLY A 215 28.18 -10.04 -17.31
N ILE A 216 27.61 -10.12 -18.52
CA ILE A 216 27.63 -9.06 -19.54
C ILE A 216 27.16 -7.71 -18.96
N ARG A 217 25.99 -7.71 -18.31
CA ARG A 217 25.41 -6.48 -17.74
C ARG A 217 26.32 -5.80 -16.73
N GLU A 218 26.90 -6.56 -15.81
CA GLU A 218 27.74 -6.01 -14.74
C GLU A 218 29.09 -5.53 -15.27
N TYR A 219 29.64 -6.24 -16.25
CA TYR A 219 30.85 -5.82 -16.96
C TYR A 219 30.64 -4.51 -17.73
N GLU A 220 29.55 -4.38 -18.50
CA GLU A 220 29.26 -3.18 -19.27
C GLU A 220 29.07 -1.96 -18.36
N VAL A 221 28.28 -2.10 -17.30
CA VAL A 221 28.08 -1.04 -16.32
C VAL A 221 29.41 -0.65 -15.64
N ALA A 222 30.25 -1.62 -15.29
CA ALA A 222 31.55 -1.35 -14.69
C ALA A 222 32.51 -0.65 -15.67
N ARG A 223 32.55 -1.10 -16.93
CA ARG A 223 33.37 -0.50 -18.00
C ARG A 223 32.97 0.95 -18.23
N ASP A 224 31.67 1.21 -18.32
CA ASP A 224 31.12 2.54 -18.52
C ASP A 224 31.35 3.46 -17.31
N ALA A 225 31.44 2.91 -16.10
CA ALA A 225 31.79 3.70 -14.91
C ALA A 225 33.29 4.02 -14.84
N VAL A 226 34.16 3.13 -15.31
CA VAL A 226 35.63 3.35 -15.34
C VAL A 226 36.02 4.34 -16.44
N SER A 227 35.24 4.46 -17.52
CA SER A 227 35.49 5.41 -18.61
C SER A 227 35.09 6.85 -18.29
N ARG A 228 34.28 7.07 -17.24
CA ARG A 228 33.87 8.42 -16.83
C ARG A 228 34.98 9.10 -16.03
N GLU A 229 35.25 10.35 -16.36
CA GLU A 229 36.13 11.23 -15.59
C GLU A 229 35.51 11.65 -14.25
N THR A 230 34.18 11.81 -14.21
CA THR A 230 33.41 12.17 -13.01
C THR A 230 32.47 11.04 -12.58
N ASP A 231 32.42 10.78 -11.27
CA ASP A 231 31.53 9.77 -10.66
C ASP A 231 30.78 10.37 -9.46
N THR A 232 30.04 9.53 -8.73
CA THR A 232 29.16 9.97 -7.63
C THR A 232 29.87 10.15 -6.29
N ARG A 233 31.22 10.12 -6.28
CA ARG A 233 32.04 10.16 -5.09
C ARG A 233 31.87 11.43 -4.27
N GLU A 234 31.83 12.60 -4.91
CA GLU A 234 31.64 13.88 -4.21
C GLU A 234 30.28 13.94 -3.51
N ARG A 235 29.25 13.41 -4.17
CA ARG A 235 27.90 13.33 -3.61
C ARG A 235 27.84 12.35 -2.44
N ALA A 236 28.48 11.19 -2.57
CA ALA A 236 28.59 10.20 -1.49
C ALA A 236 29.41 10.73 -0.30
N ALA A 237 30.49 11.48 -0.54
CA ALA A 237 31.27 12.13 0.50
C ALA A 237 30.47 13.24 1.21
N SER A 238 29.66 14.00 0.46
CA SER A 238 28.73 14.99 1.03
C SER A 238 27.66 14.35 1.90
N LEU A 239 27.08 13.22 1.49
CA LEU A 239 26.16 12.45 2.32
C LEU A 239 26.83 11.89 3.59
N ALA A 240 28.06 11.38 3.48
CA ALA A 240 28.84 10.96 4.65
C ALA A 240 29.11 12.12 5.60
N LEU A 241 29.40 13.33 5.08
CA LEU A 241 29.60 14.53 5.87
C LEU A 241 28.30 14.95 6.57
N PHE A 242 27.16 14.91 5.89
CA PHE A 242 25.85 15.16 6.46
C PHE A 242 25.54 14.19 7.62
N LEU A 243 25.70 12.88 7.41
CA LEU A 243 25.46 11.85 8.43
C LEU A 243 26.47 11.88 9.58
N GLY A 244 27.67 12.42 9.37
CA GLY A 244 28.67 12.65 10.42
C GLY A 244 28.39 13.91 11.27
N SER A 245 27.50 14.79 10.81
CA SER A 245 27.20 16.08 11.45
C SER A 245 25.91 16.05 12.28
N SER A 246 25.70 17.10 13.08
CA SER A 246 24.48 17.29 13.87
C SER A 246 23.23 17.54 13.02
N LEU A 247 23.37 17.87 11.73
CA LEU A 247 22.21 18.06 10.83
C LEU A 247 21.38 16.78 10.65
N SER A 248 21.97 15.63 10.92
CA SER A 248 21.33 14.31 10.84
C SER A 248 20.93 13.76 12.22
N ASP A 249 20.96 14.57 13.29
CA ASP A 249 20.65 14.09 14.63
C ASP A 249 19.27 13.42 14.73
N GLY A 250 19.27 12.18 15.18
CA GLY A 250 18.07 11.35 15.28
C GLY A 250 17.69 10.62 14.00
N VAL A 251 18.42 10.79 12.88
CA VAL A 251 18.32 9.90 11.72
C VAL A 251 19.17 8.67 12.02
N SER A 252 18.54 7.52 12.26
CA SER A 252 19.23 6.27 12.56
C SER A 252 18.52 5.08 11.92
N GLY A 253 19.27 4.02 11.62
CA GLY A 253 18.78 2.79 11.00
C GLY A 253 18.43 2.94 9.51
N ARG A 254 19.01 3.91 8.79
CA ARG A 254 18.67 4.16 7.37
C ARG A 254 19.77 3.73 6.40
N LEU A 255 19.36 3.21 5.24
CA LEU A 255 20.11 2.99 4.01
C LEU A 255 19.80 4.12 3.02
N LEU A 256 20.68 5.10 2.90
CA LEU A 256 20.52 6.27 2.03
C LEU A 256 21.38 6.16 0.76
N SER A 257 20.75 6.33 -0.39
CA SER A 257 21.38 6.47 -1.70
C SER A 257 22.00 7.84 -1.85
N ALA A 258 23.30 7.89 -2.16
CA ALA A 258 23.91 9.16 -2.55
C ALA A 258 23.31 9.73 -3.84
N ILE A 259 22.79 8.88 -4.73
CA ILE A 259 22.33 9.27 -6.08
C ILE A 259 20.83 9.56 -6.12
N TRP A 260 20.06 8.70 -5.46
CA TRP A 260 18.62 8.56 -5.75
C TRP A 260 17.71 9.15 -4.67
N ASP A 261 18.23 9.33 -3.46
CA ASP A 261 17.42 9.77 -2.34
C ASP A 261 17.67 11.26 -2.10
N ASP A 262 16.62 12.01 -1.77
CA ASP A 262 16.69 13.44 -1.41
C ASP A 262 17.17 13.62 0.04
N TRP A 263 18.35 13.12 0.33
CA TRP A 263 18.94 13.20 1.67
C TRP A 263 19.30 14.64 2.04
N GLU A 264 19.49 15.53 1.05
CA GLU A 264 19.72 16.96 1.27
C GLU A 264 18.53 17.68 1.92
N SER A 265 17.31 17.15 1.84
CA SER A 265 16.12 17.70 2.50
C SER A 265 15.91 17.17 3.92
N LEU A 266 16.58 16.09 4.31
CA LEU A 266 16.47 15.52 5.65
C LEU A 266 17.02 16.48 6.71
N ARG A 267 16.30 16.61 7.84
CA ARG A 267 16.69 17.46 8.97
C ARG A 267 16.64 16.67 10.28
N ALA A 268 17.39 17.14 11.28
CA ALA A 268 17.33 16.60 12.62
C ALA A 268 15.88 16.59 13.14
N GLY A 269 15.47 15.47 13.75
CA GLY A 269 14.12 15.31 14.28
C GLY A 269 13.00 15.10 13.25
N THR A 270 13.30 14.72 11.99
CA THR A 270 12.27 14.37 10.99
C THR A 270 11.39 13.20 11.52
N PRO A 271 10.12 13.44 11.93
CA PRO A 271 9.33 12.46 12.70
C PRO A 271 9.02 11.20 11.90
N VAL A 272 8.91 11.34 10.57
CA VAL A 272 8.51 10.26 9.66
C VAL A 272 9.57 9.17 9.54
N LEU A 273 10.84 9.42 9.85
CA LEU A 273 11.87 8.38 9.64
C LEU A 273 11.85 7.33 10.75
N ASN A 274 11.77 7.73 12.02
CA ASN A 274 12.04 6.81 13.12
C ASN A 274 10.99 5.70 13.31
N ASP A 275 9.74 5.93 12.91
CA ASP A 275 8.63 4.97 13.03
C ASP A 275 8.23 4.31 11.70
N THR A 276 9.05 4.44 10.65
CA THR A 276 8.73 3.89 9.32
C THR A 276 9.83 2.99 8.76
N ALA A 277 9.46 2.16 7.80
CA ALA A 277 10.40 1.34 7.03
C ALA A 277 11.11 2.14 5.91
N VAL A 278 10.93 3.46 5.86
CA VAL A 278 11.50 4.30 4.81
C VAL A 278 13.02 4.26 4.91
N TYR A 279 13.66 4.13 3.74
CA TYR A 279 15.10 3.95 3.62
C TYR A 279 15.65 2.77 4.46
N THR A 280 14.93 1.65 4.55
CA THR A 280 15.49 0.40 5.13
C THR A 280 15.90 -0.57 4.02
N LEU A 281 16.46 -1.73 4.37
CA LEU A 281 16.88 -2.80 3.45
C LEU A 281 15.71 -3.30 2.61
N ARG A 282 14.50 -3.35 3.21
CA ARG A 282 13.28 -3.30 2.41
C ARG A 282 13.23 -1.87 1.89
N ARG A 283 13.91 -1.61 0.76
CA ARG A 283 13.88 -0.32 0.09
C ARG A 283 12.40 0.05 -0.04
N VAL A 284 12.02 0.99 0.80
CA VAL A 284 10.81 1.77 0.75
C VAL A 284 11.36 3.17 0.62
N VAL A 285 11.57 3.65 -0.60
CA VAL A 285 11.80 5.07 -0.83
C VAL A 285 10.54 5.84 -0.39
N PRO A 286 10.60 7.15 -0.09
CA PRO A 286 9.40 7.92 0.24
C PRO A 286 8.29 7.78 -0.81
N ASP A 287 8.59 7.44 -2.06
CA ASP A 287 7.58 7.11 -3.07
C ASP A 287 6.85 5.77 -2.81
N GLU A 288 7.47 4.85 -2.07
CA GLU A 288 6.97 3.50 -1.72
C GLU A 288 6.17 3.48 -0.37
N ARG A 289 6.05 4.62 0.34
CA ARG A 289 5.03 4.88 1.39
C ARG A 289 4.38 6.26 1.15
N PRO A 290 3.06 6.38 0.92
CA PRO A 290 2.42 7.65 0.57
C PRO A 290 2.58 8.69 1.69
N GLY A 291 3.48 9.64 1.50
CA GLY A 291 3.20 11.05 1.76
C GLY A 291 2.80 11.74 0.43
N PRO A 292 2.35 13.00 0.44
CA PRO A 292 1.80 13.66 -0.74
C PRO A 292 2.80 13.67 -1.91
N LEU A 293 2.28 13.45 -3.12
CA LEU A 293 3.00 12.90 -4.27
C LEU A 293 4.21 13.74 -4.71
N VAL A 294 5.36 13.07 -4.89
CA VAL A 294 6.49 13.61 -5.66
C VAL A 294 6.47 13.03 -7.08
N ARG A 295 6.46 13.93 -8.04
CA ARG A 295 6.25 13.71 -9.48
C ARG A 295 7.36 12.87 -10.12
N LYS A 296 7.02 11.68 -10.64
CA LYS A 296 7.74 11.08 -11.78
C LYS A 296 7.12 11.60 -13.06
N ALA A 297 7.83 12.46 -13.78
CA ALA A 297 7.43 12.87 -15.13
C ALA A 297 7.49 11.66 -16.08
N THR A 298 6.33 11.19 -16.55
CA THR A 298 6.23 10.27 -17.69
C THR A 298 6.49 11.03 -18.99
N ARG A 299 7.18 10.38 -19.93
CA ARG A 299 7.34 10.89 -21.29
C ARG A 299 5.99 10.78 -22.02
N GLY A 300 5.35 11.92 -22.27
CA GLY A 300 4.16 12.08 -23.12
C GLY A 300 2.87 12.27 -22.34
N SER A 301 2.33 13.49 -22.32
CA SER A 301 0.94 13.73 -21.89
C SER A 301 -0.01 13.13 -22.93
N VAL A 302 -1.10 12.51 -22.46
CA VAL A 302 -2.15 11.89 -23.28
C VAL A 302 -3.44 12.69 -23.02
N LYS A 303 -4.26 12.90 -24.05
CA LYS A 303 -5.56 13.54 -23.88
C LYS A 303 -6.60 12.48 -23.55
N VAL A 304 -7.18 12.56 -22.36
CA VAL A 304 -8.15 11.58 -21.85
C VAL A 304 -9.48 12.26 -21.57
N CYS A 305 -10.56 11.69 -22.07
CA CYS A 305 -11.90 12.06 -21.62
C CYS A 305 -12.40 11.01 -20.62
N VAL A 306 -12.79 11.40 -19.41
CA VAL A 306 -13.44 10.50 -18.43
C VAL A 306 -14.93 10.79 -18.44
N ALA A 307 -15.75 9.81 -18.83
CA ALA A 307 -17.18 9.96 -19.07
C ALA A 307 -18.02 9.28 -17.96
N GLY A 308 -18.75 10.09 -17.18
CA GLY A 308 -19.57 9.70 -16.05
C GLY A 308 -18.93 10.09 -14.71
N LEU A 309 -19.42 11.15 -14.08
CA LEU A 309 -18.78 11.88 -12.97
C LEU A 309 -19.47 11.67 -11.62
N TRP A 310 -19.76 10.42 -11.30
CA TRP A 310 -20.06 10.02 -9.93
C TRP A 310 -18.75 9.71 -9.18
N HIS A 311 -18.72 8.71 -8.31
CA HIS A 311 -17.54 8.40 -7.49
C HIS A 311 -16.34 7.92 -8.30
N LEU A 312 -16.50 6.86 -9.11
CA LEU A 312 -15.42 6.29 -9.92
C LEU A 312 -14.83 7.30 -10.91
N GLY A 313 -15.69 8.03 -11.62
CA GLY A 313 -15.24 9.02 -12.59
C GLY A 313 -14.49 10.18 -11.97
N CYS A 314 -14.97 10.71 -10.83
CA CYS A 314 -14.26 11.78 -10.13
C CYS A 314 -12.86 11.35 -9.68
N VAL A 315 -12.74 10.15 -9.09
CA VAL A 315 -11.45 9.58 -8.66
C VAL A 315 -10.53 9.37 -9.88
N THR A 316 -11.04 8.75 -10.93
CA THR A 316 -10.29 8.44 -12.16
C THR A 316 -9.76 9.72 -12.82
N ALA A 317 -10.63 10.72 -13.00
CA ALA A 317 -10.26 11.99 -13.63
C ALA A 317 -9.21 12.76 -12.82
N ALA A 318 -9.39 12.82 -11.50
CA ALA A 318 -8.49 13.51 -10.59
C ALA A 318 -7.10 12.85 -10.56
N CYS A 319 -7.04 11.52 -10.43
CA CYS A 319 -5.78 10.78 -10.42
C CYS A 319 -5.02 10.86 -11.76
N LEU A 320 -5.73 10.79 -12.90
CA LEU A 320 -5.10 10.93 -14.22
C LEU A 320 -4.54 12.33 -14.45
N ALA A 321 -5.24 13.37 -14.01
CA ALA A 321 -4.75 14.75 -14.12
C ALA A 321 -3.50 14.97 -13.25
N GLU A 322 -3.47 14.38 -12.05
CA GLU A 322 -2.30 14.39 -11.18
C GLU A 322 -1.11 13.61 -11.73
N ALA A 323 -1.36 12.50 -12.43
CA ALA A 323 -0.34 11.75 -13.16
C ALA A 323 0.23 12.54 -14.36
N GLY A 324 -0.33 13.71 -14.69
CA GLY A 324 0.20 14.62 -15.69
C GLY A 324 -0.50 14.56 -17.05
N HIS A 325 -1.60 13.83 -17.17
CA HIS A 325 -2.41 13.76 -18.39
C HIS A 325 -3.29 15.01 -18.56
N ASP A 326 -3.70 15.30 -19.80
CA ASP A 326 -4.71 16.33 -20.09
C ASP A 326 -6.09 15.68 -20.02
N VAL A 327 -6.87 16.02 -19.00
CA VAL A 327 -8.12 15.35 -18.66
C VAL A 327 -9.32 16.27 -18.86
N VAL A 328 -10.29 15.78 -19.64
CA VAL A 328 -11.64 16.33 -19.71
C VAL A 328 -12.60 15.36 -19.01
N ALA A 329 -13.21 15.80 -17.93
CA ALA A 329 -14.24 15.10 -17.18
C ALA A 329 -15.61 15.47 -17.74
N TYR A 330 -16.33 14.50 -18.29
CA TYR A 330 -17.61 14.69 -18.97
C TYR A 330 -18.76 13.98 -18.24
N ASP A 331 -19.90 14.64 -18.07
CA ASP A 331 -21.16 14.01 -17.67
C ASP A 331 -22.35 14.64 -18.42
N ASP A 332 -23.34 13.85 -18.84
CA ASP A 332 -24.53 14.38 -19.52
C ASP A 332 -25.51 15.09 -18.58
N ASN A 333 -25.27 15.02 -17.27
CA ASN A 333 -26.00 15.76 -16.26
C ASN A 333 -25.29 17.09 -15.93
N SER A 334 -25.80 18.18 -16.50
CA SER A 334 -25.29 19.54 -16.28
C SER A 334 -25.32 19.98 -14.82
N SER A 335 -26.21 19.41 -13.99
CA SER A 335 -26.24 19.70 -12.54
C SER A 335 -25.01 19.15 -11.83
N ILE A 336 -24.62 17.91 -12.14
CA ILE A 336 -23.41 17.28 -11.56
C ILE A 336 -22.17 18.08 -11.97
N VAL A 337 -22.08 18.45 -13.25
CA VAL A 337 -20.98 19.25 -13.78
C VAL A 337 -20.91 20.63 -13.11
N ALA A 338 -22.04 21.30 -12.93
CA ALA A 338 -22.10 22.60 -12.25
C ALA A 338 -21.65 22.52 -10.78
N GLU A 339 -22.02 21.45 -10.07
CA GLU A 339 -21.56 21.20 -8.69
C GLU A 339 -20.05 20.96 -8.62
N LEU A 340 -19.51 20.13 -9.52
CA LEU A 340 -18.07 19.84 -9.58
C LEU A 340 -17.24 21.08 -9.95
N ARG A 341 -17.71 21.91 -10.89
CA ARG A 341 -17.10 23.21 -11.20
C ARG A 341 -17.10 24.15 -9.99
N ALA A 342 -18.07 24.00 -9.08
CA ALA A 342 -18.13 24.70 -7.80
C ALA A 342 -17.40 23.99 -6.64
N ALA A 343 -16.56 22.99 -6.95
CA ALA A 343 -15.83 22.15 -6.00
C ALA A 343 -16.71 21.43 -4.96
N ARG A 344 -17.95 21.09 -5.33
CA ARG A 344 -18.85 20.25 -4.52
C ARG A 344 -18.89 18.85 -5.13
N LEU A 345 -18.46 17.87 -4.34
CA LEU A 345 -18.42 16.47 -4.77
C LEU A 345 -19.74 15.76 -4.47
N PRO A 346 -20.16 14.81 -5.31
CA PRO A 346 -21.36 14.00 -5.07
C PRO A 346 -21.22 13.09 -3.85
N ILE A 347 -19.98 12.68 -3.50
CA ILE A 347 -19.66 11.81 -2.36
C ILE A 347 -18.43 12.35 -1.63
N VAL A 348 -18.41 12.21 -0.31
CA VAL A 348 -17.25 12.50 0.55
C VAL A 348 -16.20 11.40 0.38
N GLU A 349 -15.06 11.74 -0.20
CA GLU A 349 -13.88 10.88 -0.29
C GLU A 349 -12.67 11.68 0.23
N PRO A 350 -11.96 11.22 1.29
CA PRO A 350 -10.88 12.00 1.91
C PRO A 350 -9.79 12.41 0.92
N GLY A 351 -9.59 13.73 0.73
CA GLY A 351 -8.54 14.31 -0.12
C GLY A 351 -8.91 14.49 -1.59
N LEU A 352 -10.10 14.06 -2.04
CA LEU A 352 -10.53 14.18 -3.44
C LEU A 352 -10.87 15.62 -3.84
N ASP A 353 -11.45 16.38 -2.92
CA ASP A 353 -11.77 17.80 -3.08
C ASP A 353 -10.51 18.65 -3.28
N GLU A 354 -9.49 18.44 -2.45
CA GLU A 354 -8.20 19.11 -2.56
C GLU A 354 -7.48 18.78 -3.89
N LEU A 355 -7.53 17.51 -4.29
CA LEU A 355 -6.93 17.03 -5.54
C LEU A 355 -7.63 17.64 -6.76
N ILE A 356 -8.96 17.56 -6.85
CA ILE A 356 -9.73 18.15 -7.94
C ILE A 356 -9.50 19.67 -8.01
N GLY A 357 -9.52 20.35 -6.86
CA GLY A 357 -9.27 21.79 -6.79
C GLY A 357 -7.87 22.17 -7.29
N ARG A 358 -6.85 21.38 -6.96
CA ARG A 358 -5.48 21.59 -7.45
C ARG A 358 -5.36 21.37 -8.95
N GLU A 359 -5.88 20.26 -9.47
CA GLU A 359 -5.69 19.91 -10.88
C GLU A 359 -6.52 20.80 -11.81
N THR A 360 -7.71 21.23 -11.37
CA THR A 360 -8.51 22.25 -12.07
C THR A 360 -7.77 23.58 -12.15
N LYS A 361 -7.17 24.06 -11.04
CA LYS A 361 -6.35 25.28 -11.02
C LYS A 361 -5.13 25.19 -11.93
N SER A 362 -4.59 23.98 -12.11
CA SER A 362 -3.44 23.75 -12.99
C SER A 362 -3.79 23.69 -14.47
N GLY A 363 -5.08 23.61 -14.81
CA GLY A 363 -5.59 23.49 -16.18
C GLY A 363 -5.52 22.08 -16.77
N ARG A 364 -5.04 21.07 -16.01
CA ARG A 364 -4.99 19.66 -16.43
C ARG A 364 -6.33 18.94 -16.30
N LEU A 365 -7.24 19.43 -15.47
CA LEU A 365 -8.59 18.88 -15.32
C LEU A 365 -9.62 19.94 -15.70
N ARG A 366 -10.54 19.59 -16.59
CA ARG A 366 -11.67 20.43 -17.02
C ARG A 366 -12.95 19.63 -16.94
N PHE A 367 -14.06 20.29 -16.61
CA PHE A 367 -15.38 19.66 -16.53
C PHE A 367 -16.26 20.18 -17.66
N GLU A 368 -16.92 19.27 -18.38
CA GLU A 368 -17.80 19.57 -19.51
C GLU A 368 -19.10 18.76 -19.44
N ASP A 369 -20.17 19.32 -19.97
CA ASP A 369 -21.51 18.71 -20.03
C ASP A 369 -22.01 18.47 -21.47
N ASP A 370 -21.16 18.77 -22.47
CA ASP A 370 -21.45 18.53 -23.89
C ASP A 370 -20.67 17.33 -24.45
N ALA A 371 -21.33 16.52 -25.28
CA ALA A 371 -20.75 15.30 -25.84
C ALA A 371 -19.51 15.55 -26.73
N THR A 372 -19.32 16.77 -27.24
CA THR A 372 -18.09 17.17 -27.95
C THR A 372 -16.85 17.15 -27.07
N ALA A 373 -16.98 16.98 -25.75
CA ALA A 373 -15.87 16.82 -24.81
C ALA A 373 -14.89 15.69 -25.18
N VAL A 374 -15.36 14.65 -25.90
CA VAL A 374 -14.49 13.55 -26.37
C VAL A 374 -13.66 13.90 -27.61
N ASP A 375 -13.89 15.07 -28.23
CA ASP A 375 -13.22 15.44 -29.47
C ASP A 375 -11.69 15.56 -29.26
N GLY A 376 -10.93 14.92 -30.15
CA GLY A 376 -9.48 14.82 -30.08
C GLY A 376 -8.93 14.00 -28.89
N ALA A 377 -9.78 13.32 -28.09
CA ALA A 377 -9.30 12.48 -26.98
C ALA A 377 -8.69 11.18 -27.50
N ASP A 378 -7.45 10.86 -27.07
CA ASP A 378 -6.77 9.61 -27.44
C ASP A 378 -7.46 8.40 -26.80
N LEU A 379 -8.08 8.62 -25.65
CA LEU A 379 -8.79 7.61 -24.87
C LEU A 379 -10.02 8.23 -24.20
N VAL A 380 -11.15 7.53 -24.29
CA VAL A 380 -12.39 7.84 -23.59
C VAL A 380 -12.64 6.76 -22.55
N TRP A 381 -12.53 7.11 -21.27
CA TRP A 381 -12.71 6.21 -20.15
C TRP A 381 -14.15 6.31 -19.62
N VAL A 382 -14.94 5.26 -19.82
CA VAL A 382 -16.36 5.19 -19.47
C VAL A 382 -16.51 4.67 -18.03
N THR A 383 -17.08 5.50 -17.16
CA THR A 383 -17.15 5.30 -15.69
C THR A 383 -18.54 5.56 -15.09
N TRP A 384 -19.60 5.61 -15.89
CA TRP A 384 -20.95 5.72 -15.35
C TRP A 384 -21.32 4.49 -14.51
N ASP A 385 -22.11 4.70 -13.47
CA ASP A 385 -22.78 3.60 -12.78
C ASP A 385 -23.90 3.04 -13.64
N THR A 386 -24.07 1.73 -13.55
CA THR A 386 -25.20 1.03 -14.17
C THR A 386 -26.37 1.06 -13.20
N PRO A 387 -27.49 1.74 -13.51
CA PRO A 387 -28.64 1.78 -12.62
C PRO A 387 -29.22 0.38 -12.38
N ILE A 388 -29.86 0.20 -11.24
CA ILE A 388 -30.42 -1.09 -10.82
C ILE A 388 -31.87 -0.87 -10.38
N ASP A 389 -32.78 -1.71 -10.87
CA ASP A 389 -34.19 -1.69 -10.49
C ASP A 389 -34.45 -2.33 -9.12
N ASP A 390 -35.72 -2.52 -8.73
CA ASP A 390 -36.11 -3.11 -7.45
C ASP A 390 -35.87 -4.63 -7.39
N GLU A 391 -35.65 -5.31 -8.52
CA GLU A 391 -35.34 -6.74 -8.61
C GLU A 391 -33.84 -7.06 -8.81
N ASP A 392 -32.95 -6.10 -8.53
CA ASP A 392 -31.49 -6.23 -8.69
C ASP A 392 -31.02 -6.42 -10.15
N ARG A 393 -31.86 -6.04 -11.12
CA ARG A 393 -31.53 -6.12 -12.54
C ARG A 393 -30.88 -4.81 -12.99
N SER A 394 -29.81 -4.94 -13.75
CA SER A 394 -29.03 -3.80 -14.23
C SER A 394 -29.62 -3.21 -15.51
N ASP A 395 -29.80 -1.89 -15.57
CA ASP A 395 -30.17 -1.17 -16.79
C ASP A 395 -28.94 -0.94 -17.66
N VAL A 396 -28.61 -1.97 -18.45
CA VAL A 396 -27.45 -1.97 -19.35
C VAL A 396 -27.60 -0.92 -20.45
N GLU A 397 -28.81 -0.76 -20.99
CA GLU A 397 -29.08 0.16 -22.10
C GLU A 397 -28.84 1.62 -21.71
N TRP A 398 -29.07 1.98 -20.45
CA TRP A 398 -28.75 3.30 -19.90
C TRP A 398 -27.28 3.70 -20.13
N VAL A 399 -26.34 2.75 -20.01
CA VAL A 399 -24.90 2.99 -20.24
C VAL A 399 -24.59 2.88 -21.73
N LEU A 400 -25.10 1.85 -22.42
CA LEU A 400 -24.81 1.64 -23.85
C LEU A 400 -25.25 2.81 -24.71
N GLY A 401 -26.48 3.30 -24.52
CA GLY A 401 -27.00 4.46 -25.25
C GLY A 401 -26.23 5.74 -24.96
N ARG A 402 -25.66 5.89 -23.75
CA ARG A 402 -24.77 7.01 -23.41
C ARG A 402 -23.47 6.97 -24.19
N VAL A 403 -22.82 5.81 -24.24
CA VAL A 403 -21.59 5.62 -25.02
C VAL A 403 -21.86 5.83 -26.50
N GLU A 404 -23.00 5.36 -27.02
CA GLU A 404 -23.40 5.53 -28.41
C GLU A 404 -23.54 7.00 -28.83
N ARG A 405 -24.03 7.87 -27.94
CA ARG A 405 -24.08 9.33 -28.19
C ARG A 405 -22.71 9.98 -28.36
N LEU A 406 -21.63 9.34 -27.90
CA LEU A 406 -20.26 9.83 -28.07
C LEU A 406 -19.67 9.44 -29.44
N PHE A 407 -20.20 8.41 -30.10
CA PHE A 407 -19.65 7.86 -31.35
C PHE A 407 -19.37 8.89 -32.45
N PRO A 408 -20.24 9.90 -32.71
CA PRO A 408 -19.98 10.87 -33.77
C PRO A 408 -18.65 11.63 -33.59
N TYR A 409 -18.26 11.86 -32.33
CA TYR A 409 -17.15 12.72 -31.92
C TYR A 409 -15.84 11.96 -31.67
N LEU A 410 -15.84 10.63 -31.65
CA LEU A 410 -14.64 9.82 -31.38
C LEU A 410 -13.60 9.93 -32.51
N GLN A 411 -12.42 10.48 -32.25
CA GLN A 411 -11.39 10.57 -33.28
C GLN A 411 -10.87 9.19 -33.77
N ARG A 412 -10.27 9.18 -34.96
CA ARG A 412 -9.63 7.97 -35.50
C ARG A 412 -8.49 7.51 -34.58
N GLY A 413 -8.47 6.23 -34.24
CA GLY A 413 -7.49 5.62 -33.34
C GLY A 413 -7.82 5.79 -31.85
N ALA A 414 -8.97 6.37 -31.48
CA ALA A 414 -9.38 6.46 -30.08
C ALA A 414 -9.62 5.07 -29.47
N ILE A 415 -9.36 4.94 -28.17
CA ILE A 415 -9.73 3.77 -27.37
C ILE A 415 -10.91 4.15 -26.47
N VAL A 416 -12.01 3.41 -26.55
CA VAL A 416 -13.10 3.47 -25.57
C VAL A 416 -12.80 2.42 -24.48
N LEU A 417 -12.38 2.90 -23.31
CA LEU A 417 -12.00 2.06 -22.17
C LEU A 417 -13.16 2.01 -21.17
N VAL A 418 -13.78 0.85 -20.99
CA VAL A 418 -15.00 0.71 -20.17
C VAL A 418 -14.67 0.16 -18.79
N SER A 419 -15.09 0.87 -17.75
CA SER A 419 -15.06 0.43 -16.34
C SER A 419 -16.45 0.32 -15.71
N SER A 420 -17.48 0.88 -16.35
CA SER A 420 -18.87 0.67 -15.96
C SER A 420 -19.18 -0.82 -15.78
N GLN A 421 -19.95 -1.14 -14.75
CA GLN A 421 -20.26 -2.51 -14.37
C GLN A 421 -21.35 -3.06 -15.30
N LEU A 422 -20.94 -3.72 -16.38
CA LEU A 422 -21.83 -4.25 -17.42
C LEU A 422 -21.66 -5.77 -17.54
N PRO A 423 -22.73 -6.51 -17.90
CA PRO A 423 -22.64 -7.94 -18.20
C PRO A 423 -21.62 -8.25 -19.29
N ALA A 424 -20.99 -9.43 -19.20
CA ALA A 424 -20.05 -9.89 -20.23
C ALA A 424 -20.72 -9.94 -21.61
N GLY A 425 -20.03 -9.38 -22.60
CA GLY A 425 -20.54 -9.21 -23.97
C GLY A 425 -21.13 -7.83 -24.26
N SER A 426 -21.26 -6.95 -23.27
CA SER A 426 -21.77 -5.58 -23.47
C SER A 426 -20.83 -4.74 -24.35
N ILE A 427 -19.51 -4.89 -24.17
CA ILE A 427 -18.55 -4.19 -25.03
C ILE A 427 -18.58 -4.74 -26.47
N ALA A 428 -18.81 -6.05 -26.65
CA ALA A 428 -19.00 -6.61 -27.98
C ALA A 428 -20.27 -6.07 -28.66
N GLU A 429 -21.32 -5.74 -27.90
CA GLU A 429 -22.49 -5.04 -28.41
C GLU A 429 -22.17 -3.60 -28.82
N LEU A 430 -21.40 -2.85 -28.01
CA LEU A 430 -20.92 -1.51 -28.40
C LEU A 430 -20.10 -1.55 -29.70
N GLU A 431 -19.22 -2.53 -29.84
CA GLU A 431 -18.43 -2.75 -31.06
C GLU A 431 -19.35 -2.95 -32.28
N ARG A 432 -20.41 -3.75 -32.15
CA ARG A 432 -21.40 -3.97 -33.23
C ARG A 432 -22.15 -2.70 -33.59
N ARG A 433 -22.69 -1.97 -32.59
CA ARG A 433 -23.41 -0.71 -32.81
C ARG A 433 -22.53 0.33 -33.48
N PHE A 434 -21.28 0.47 -33.02
CA PHE A 434 -20.31 1.37 -33.62
C PHE A 434 -19.99 1.01 -35.07
N ALA A 435 -19.71 -0.27 -35.34
CA ALA A 435 -19.38 -0.73 -36.70
C ALA A 435 -20.56 -0.57 -37.68
N ALA A 436 -21.80 -0.75 -37.21
CA ALA A 436 -23.00 -0.55 -38.02
C ALA A 436 -23.25 0.93 -38.34
N ALA A 437 -23.07 1.83 -37.36
CA ALA A 437 -23.30 3.27 -37.53
C ALA A 437 -22.14 3.99 -38.24
N TRP A 438 -20.90 3.53 -38.07
CA TRP A 438 -19.68 4.20 -38.55
C TRP A 438 -18.71 3.23 -39.28
N PRO A 439 -19.15 2.62 -40.39
CA PRO A 439 -18.34 1.63 -41.10
C PRO A 439 -17.00 2.22 -41.56
N GLY A 440 -15.90 1.52 -41.26
CA GLY A 440 -14.54 1.90 -41.66
C GLY A 440 -13.84 2.91 -40.75
N ARG A 441 -14.49 3.44 -39.70
CA ARG A 441 -13.84 4.27 -38.69
C ARG A 441 -13.05 3.38 -37.72
N GLU A 442 -11.78 3.69 -37.50
CA GLU A 442 -10.92 2.91 -36.60
C GLU A 442 -11.05 3.41 -35.16
N VAL A 443 -11.82 2.69 -34.34
CA VAL A 443 -11.89 2.87 -32.88
C VAL A 443 -11.72 1.50 -32.24
N SER A 444 -11.01 1.44 -31.11
CA SER A 444 -10.84 0.22 -30.31
C SER A 444 -11.72 0.30 -29.06
N PHE A 445 -12.21 -0.85 -28.60
CA PHE A 445 -12.89 -0.98 -27.32
C PHE A 445 -12.07 -1.88 -26.38
N ALA A 446 -11.97 -1.47 -25.12
CA ALA A 446 -11.20 -2.14 -24.09
C ALA A 446 -11.95 -2.11 -22.75
N CYS A 447 -11.53 -2.94 -21.80
CA CYS A 447 -12.15 -3.07 -20.49
C CYS A 447 -11.10 -2.96 -19.39
N VAL A 448 -11.38 -2.15 -18.37
CA VAL A 448 -10.69 -2.17 -17.08
C VAL A 448 -11.77 -2.24 -16.01
N PRO A 449 -12.13 -3.42 -15.50
CA PRO A 449 -13.23 -3.52 -14.54
C PRO A 449 -12.96 -2.73 -13.26
N GLU A 450 -14.00 -2.11 -12.71
CA GLU A 450 -13.89 -1.33 -11.47
C GLU A 450 -13.51 -2.20 -10.25
N ASN A 451 -12.60 -1.66 -9.42
CA ASN A 451 -12.17 -2.26 -8.16
C ASN A 451 -12.14 -1.27 -6.97
N LEU A 452 -12.93 -0.19 -7.01
CA LEU A 452 -12.92 0.82 -5.94
C LEU A 452 -13.59 0.31 -4.66
N ARG A 453 -13.15 0.87 -3.54
CA ARG A 453 -13.77 0.71 -2.21
C ARG A 453 -14.06 2.09 -1.66
N ILE A 454 -15.32 2.36 -1.36
CA ILE A 454 -15.78 3.66 -0.83
C ILE A 454 -15.02 4.00 0.47
N GLY A 455 -14.52 5.24 0.57
CA GLY A 455 -13.75 5.74 1.71
C GLY A 455 -12.25 5.39 1.69
N LYS A 456 -11.80 4.66 0.67
CA LYS A 456 -10.39 4.40 0.33
C LYS A 456 -10.18 4.43 -1.19
N ALA A 457 -11.04 5.11 -1.93
CA ALA A 457 -11.09 4.99 -3.38
C ALA A 457 -9.90 5.65 -4.06
N LEU A 458 -9.45 6.80 -3.53
CA LEU A 458 -8.22 7.45 -3.99
C LEU A 458 -7.01 6.54 -3.82
N ASP A 459 -6.82 5.98 -2.63
CA ASP A 459 -5.73 5.04 -2.37
C ASP A 459 -5.84 3.78 -3.23
N ALA A 460 -7.05 3.24 -3.38
CA ALA A 460 -7.29 2.03 -4.18
C ALA A 460 -6.99 2.25 -5.67
N PHE A 461 -7.30 3.43 -6.21
CA PHE A 461 -6.97 3.78 -7.61
C PHE A 461 -5.49 4.13 -7.78
N ALA A 462 -4.93 4.92 -6.87
CA ALA A 462 -3.53 5.36 -6.97
C ALA A 462 -2.54 4.22 -6.71
N ARG A 463 -2.94 3.20 -5.94
CA ARG A 463 -2.09 2.07 -5.50
C ARG A 463 -2.82 0.73 -5.59
N PRO A 464 -3.27 0.33 -6.80
CA PRO A 464 -4.01 -0.91 -6.93
C PRO A 464 -3.07 -2.12 -6.74
N GLU A 465 -3.51 -3.15 -6.02
CA GLU A 465 -2.74 -4.39 -5.86
C GLU A 465 -2.45 -5.06 -7.22
N ARG A 466 -3.45 -5.02 -8.11
CA ARG A 466 -3.40 -5.38 -9.52
C ARG A 466 -4.53 -4.67 -10.26
N VAL A 467 -4.41 -4.58 -11.58
CA VAL A 467 -5.50 -4.20 -12.50
C VAL A 467 -5.80 -5.38 -13.43
N VAL A 468 -7.07 -5.59 -13.78
CA VAL A 468 -7.49 -6.50 -14.86
C VAL A 468 -7.66 -5.66 -16.11
N GLY A 469 -7.02 -6.05 -17.22
CA GLY A 469 -7.06 -5.33 -18.49
C GLY A 469 -7.54 -6.23 -19.63
N GLY A 470 -8.69 -5.91 -20.21
CA GLY A 470 -9.25 -6.57 -21.38
C GLY A 470 -8.97 -5.76 -22.65
N VAL A 471 -8.27 -6.34 -23.62
CA VAL A 471 -7.94 -5.66 -24.89
C VAL A 471 -8.13 -6.58 -26.09
N ARG A 472 -8.39 -5.98 -27.26
CA ARG A 472 -8.46 -6.70 -28.54
C ARG A 472 -7.10 -6.82 -29.22
N ARG A 473 -6.31 -5.74 -29.19
CA ARG A 473 -5.07 -5.58 -29.96
C ARG A 473 -3.89 -5.36 -29.04
N ALA A 474 -2.72 -5.86 -29.43
CA ALA A 474 -1.47 -5.61 -28.71
C ALA A 474 -1.13 -4.11 -28.64
N ALA A 475 -1.45 -3.32 -29.67
CA ALA A 475 -1.23 -1.87 -29.66
C ALA A 475 -2.08 -1.14 -28.59
N ASP A 476 -3.30 -1.61 -28.33
CA ASP A 476 -4.16 -1.03 -27.28
C ASP A 476 -3.62 -1.36 -25.90
N ARG A 477 -3.03 -2.56 -25.73
CA ARG A 477 -2.35 -2.99 -24.50
C ARG A 477 -1.27 -1.98 -24.10
N ASP A 478 -0.38 -1.62 -25.03
CA ASP A 478 0.75 -0.73 -24.73
C ASP A 478 0.28 0.67 -24.36
N ARG A 479 -0.78 1.16 -25.02
CA ARG A 479 -1.38 2.49 -24.74
C ARG A 479 -2.08 2.53 -23.38
N VAL A 480 -2.86 1.50 -23.05
CA VAL A 480 -3.52 1.40 -21.73
C VAL A 480 -2.47 1.15 -20.63
N ALA A 481 -1.44 0.35 -20.90
CA ALA A 481 -0.33 0.16 -19.96
C ALA A 481 0.40 1.48 -19.67
N ALA A 482 0.68 2.29 -20.69
CA ALA A 482 1.32 3.59 -20.54
C ALA A 482 0.46 4.57 -19.73
N LEU A 483 -0.87 4.56 -19.94
CA LEU A 483 -1.83 5.34 -19.15
C LEU A 483 -1.82 4.94 -17.67
N LEU A 484 -1.75 3.64 -17.38
CA LEU A 484 -1.81 3.09 -16.02
C LEU A 484 -0.46 3.03 -15.30
N ALA A 485 0.65 3.16 -16.03
CA ALA A 485 2.02 3.06 -15.50
C ALA A 485 2.32 3.98 -14.30
N PRO A 486 1.75 5.20 -14.18
CA PRO A 486 1.90 6.02 -12.98
C PRO A 486 1.34 5.37 -11.70
N PHE A 487 0.37 4.46 -11.84
CA PHE A 487 -0.33 3.82 -10.72
C PHE A 487 0.12 2.37 -10.50
N THR A 488 0.31 1.60 -11.58
CA THR A 488 0.74 0.19 -11.50
C THR A 488 1.31 -0.34 -12.81
N ASP A 489 2.25 -1.27 -12.69
CA ASP A 489 2.71 -2.14 -13.78
C ASP A 489 2.10 -3.56 -13.69
N ARG A 490 1.35 -3.85 -12.63
CA ARG A 490 0.74 -5.16 -12.36
C ARG A 490 -0.63 -5.26 -13.01
N ILE A 491 -0.63 -5.51 -14.31
CA ILE A 491 -1.86 -5.66 -15.09
C ILE A 491 -1.99 -7.10 -15.58
N GLU A 492 -3.09 -7.76 -15.20
CA GLU A 492 -3.49 -9.07 -15.70
C GLU A 492 -4.22 -8.89 -17.04
N TRP A 493 -3.51 -9.14 -18.13
CA TRP A 493 -4.01 -8.91 -19.49
C TRP A 493 -4.79 -10.12 -20.02
N MET A 494 -5.97 -9.88 -20.58
CA MET A 494 -6.87 -10.90 -21.13
C MET A 494 -7.74 -10.35 -22.28
N SER A 495 -8.66 -11.16 -22.81
CA SER A 495 -9.67 -10.67 -23.75
C SER A 495 -10.70 -9.77 -23.04
N VAL A 496 -11.40 -8.93 -23.81
CA VAL A 496 -12.42 -8.02 -23.26
C VAL A 496 -13.52 -8.78 -22.51
N GLU A 497 -14.10 -9.82 -23.11
CA GLU A 497 -15.16 -10.61 -22.47
C GLU A 497 -14.65 -11.33 -21.22
N SER A 498 -13.38 -11.74 -21.21
CA SER A 498 -12.76 -12.35 -20.03
C SER A 498 -12.62 -11.33 -18.91
N ALA A 499 -12.29 -10.07 -19.23
CA ALA A 499 -12.19 -9.00 -18.25
C ALA A 499 -13.57 -8.64 -17.66
N GLU A 500 -14.60 -8.48 -18.52
CA GLU A 500 -15.99 -8.28 -18.08
C GLU A 500 -16.44 -9.44 -17.16
N MET A 501 -16.23 -10.69 -17.59
CA MET A 501 -16.58 -11.89 -16.82
C MET A 501 -15.82 -11.98 -15.49
N THR A 502 -14.54 -11.60 -15.46
CA THR A 502 -13.69 -11.70 -14.25
C THR A 502 -14.28 -10.92 -13.08
N LYS A 503 -14.86 -9.74 -13.33
CA LYS A 503 -15.50 -8.94 -12.26
C LYS A 503 -16.68 -9.67 -11.64
N HIS A 504 -17.60 -10.17 -12.47
CA HIS A 504 -18.75 -10.92 -12.00
C HIS A 504 -18.34 -12.23 -11.30
N ALA A 505 -17.36 -12.95 -11.86
CA ALA A 505 -16.86 -14.19 -11.29
C ALA A 505 -16.23 -13.99 -9.90
N ILE A 506 -15.45 -12.92 -9.70
CA ILE A 506 -14.87 -12.59 -8.38
C ILE A 506 -15.99 -12.36 -7.37
N ASN A 507 -16.96 -11.52 -7.69
CA ASN A 507 -18.04 -11.18 -6.76
C ASN A 507 -18.97 -12.37 -6.48
N ALA A 508 -19.28 -13.20 -7.49
CA ALA A 508 -20.02 -14.43 -7.30
C ALA A 508 -19.25 -15.46 -6.45
N PHE A 509 -17.93 -15.55 -6.60
CA PHE A 509 -17.09 -16.41 -5.76
C PHE A 509 -17.06 -15.94 -4.29
N LEU A 510 -16.99 -14.63 -4.06
CA LEU A 510 -17.09 -14.06 -2.71
C LEU A 510 -18.47 -14.34 -2.10
N ALA A 511 -19.56 -14.14 -2.84
CA ALA A 511 -20.91 -14.48 -2.41
C ALA A 511 -21.05 -15.98 -2.08
N THR A 512 -20.50 -16.85 -2.94
CA THR A 512 -20.46 -18.29 -2.70
C THR A 512 -19.71 -18.64 -1.43
N SER A 513 -18.59 -17.98 -1.16
CA SER A 513 -17.77 -18.23 0.04
C SER A 513 -18.51 -17.85 1.33
N ILE A 514 -19.24 -16.73 1.31
CA ILE A 514 -20.09 -16.29 2.44
C ILE A 514 -21.23 -17.29 2.67
N ALA A 515 -21.97 -17.63 1.62
CA ALA A 515 -23.08 -18.58 1.73
C ALA A 515 -22.58 -19.95 2.24
N PHE A 516 -21.48 -20.44 1.68
CA PHE A 516 -20.85 -21.69 2.10
C PHE A 516 -20.47 -21.69 3.58
N ILE A 517 -19.75 -20.67 4.07
CA ILE A 517 -19.32 -20.65 5.47
C ILE A 517 -20.50 -20.49 6.43
N ASN A 518 -21.56 -19.80 6.02
CA ASN A 518 -22.78 -19.64 6.81
C ASN A 518 -23.58 -20.96 6.92
N GLU A 519 -23.68 -21.74 5.84
CA GLU A 519 -24.29 -23.08 5.93
C GLU A 519 -23.51 -24.01 6.85
N ILE A 520 -22.18 -24.00 6.74
CA ILE A 520 -21.31 -24.76 7.64
C ILE A 520 -21.49 -24.29 9.08
N ALA A 521 -21.64 -22.99 9.31
CA ALA A 521 -21.88 -22.43 10.64
C ALA A 521 -23.20 -22.92 11.24
N GLY A 522 -24.30 -22.93 10.48
CA GLY A 522 -25.57 -23.49 10.95
C GLY A 522 -25.46 -24.98 11.32
N LEU A 523 -24.67 -25.76 10.55
CA LEU A 523 -24.39 -27.14 10.90
C LEU A 523 -23.53 -27.27 12.18
N CYS A 524 -22.55 -26.38 12.36
CA CYS A 524 -21.71 -26.33 13.56
C CYS A 524 -22.56 -26.12 14.82
N GLU A 525 -23.54 -25.22 14.77
CA GLU A 525 -24.50 -24.99 15.87
C GLU A 525 -25.27 -26.28 16.24
N SER A 526 -25.62 -27.10 15.24
CA SER A 526 -26.40 -28.33 15.44
C SER A 526 -25.59 -29.49 16.03
N VAL A 527 -24.26 -29.48 15.87
CA VAL A 527 -23.37 -30.57 16.32
C VAL A 527 -22.42 -30.17 17.45
N GLY A 528 -22.49 -28.91 17.91
CA GLY A 528 -21.63 -28.38 18.97
C GLY A 528 -20.20 -28.06 18.52
N ALA A 529 -19.99 -27.79 17.22
CA ALA A 529 -18.71 -27.31 16.70
C ALA A 529 -18.67 -25.77 16.68
N ASP A 530 -17.47 -25.19 16.63
CA ASP A 530 -17.25 -23.75 16.49
C ASP A 530 -16.86 -23.41 15.04
N ALA A 531 -17.69 -22.62 14.36
CA ALA A 531 -17.49 -22.24 12.97
C ALA A 531 -16.26 -21.34 12.75
N GLU A 532 -15.80 -20.60 13.76
CA GLU A 532 -14.54 -19.83 13.70
C GLU A 532 -13.32 -20.76 13.74
N GLU A 533 -13.39 -21.86 14.50
CA GLU A 533 -12.37 -22.91 14.47
C GLU A 533 -12.34 -23.62 13.12
N VAL A 534 -13.51 -23.96 12.57
CA VAL A 534 -13.63 -24.54 11.22
C VAL A 534 -13.12 -23.58 10.15
N SER A 535 -13.48 -22.29 10.21
CA SER A 535 -12.98 -21.24 9.33
C SER A 535 -11.45 -21.16 9.37
N ARG A 536 -10.86 -21.16 10.58
CA ARG A 536 -9.40 -21.16 10.77
C ARG A 536 -8.75 -22.41 10.17
N GLY A 537 -9.38 -23.57 10.35
CA GLY A 537 -8.96 -24.83 9.72
C GLY A 537 -8.93 -24.73 8.20
N LEU A 538 -10.00 -24.24 7.58
CA LEU A 538 -10.08 -24.03 6.13
C LEU A 538 -9.03 -23.03 5.62
N LYS A 539 -8.91 -21.87 6.27
CA LYS A 539 -7.94 -20.82 5.92
C LYS A 539 -6.48 -21.25 6.08
N SER A 540 -6.21 -22.28 6.89
CA SER A 540 -4.85 -22.84 7.07
C SER A 540 -4.39 -23.70 5.88
N ASP A 541 -5.33 -24.24 5.09
CA ASP A 541 -4.99 -24.99 3.87
C ASP A 541 -4.51 -24.02 2.79
N ALA A 542 -3.30 -24.26 2.26
CA ALA A 542 -2.66 -23.37 1.30
C ALA A 542 -3.46 -23.17 0.00
N ARG A 543 -4.39 -24.08 -0.35
CA ARG A 543 -5.25 -23.97 -1.54
C ARG A 543 -6.40 -22.97 -1.36
N ILE A 544 -6.82 -22.75 -0.12
CA ILE A 544 -7.85 -21.76 0.26
C ILE A 544 -7.16 -20.45 0.66
N GLY A 545 -6.20 -20.56 1.58
CA GLY A 545 -5.32 -19.49 2.00
C GLY A 545 -5.87 -18.60 3.12
N PRO A 546 -4.99 -17.89 3.83
CA PRO A 546 -5.32 -17.17 5.06
C PRO A 546 -6.23 -15.94 4.86
N ARG A 547 -6.39 -15.48 3.62
CA ARG A 547 -7.21 -14.33 3.24
C ARG A 547 -8.55 -14.72 2.60
N ALA A 548 -8.90 -16.00 2.59
CA ALA A 548 -10.17 -16.44 2.02
C ALA A 548 -11.36 -15.79 2.73
N TYR A 549 -12.40 -15.49 1.97
CA TYR A 549 -13.60 -14.79 2.44
C TYR A 549 -14.58 -15.76 3.12
N LEU A 550 -14.09 -16.39 4.20
CA LEU A 550 -14.78 -17.45 4.94
C LEU A 550 -14.94 -17.02 6.40
N SER A 551 -15.69 -15.96 6.66
CA SER A 551 -16.02 -15.57 8.04
C SER A 551 -17.52 -15.81 8.25
N PRO A 552 -17.91 -16.70 9.19
CA PRO A 552 -19.31 -16.87 9.57
C PRO A 552 -19.93 -15.54 10.01
N GLY A 553 -21.20 -15.33 9.68
CA GLY A 553 -21.89 -14.12 10.09
C GLY A 553 -23.26 -13.95 9.47
N SER A 554 -23.70 -12.70 9.38
CA SER A 554 -24.95 -12.31 8.73
C SER A 554 -24.98 -12.71 7.25
N ALA A 555 -26.18 -12.89 6.73
CA ALA A 555 -26.40 -12.98 5.29
C ALA A 555 -25.90 -11.71 4.59
N PHE A 556 -25.35 -11.83 3.38
CA PHE A 556 -25.03 -10.65 2.59
C PHE A 556 -26.33 -10.04 2.04
N ALA A 557 -26.43 -8.71 2.08
CA ALA A 557 -27.62 -7.98 1.62
C ALA A 557 -27.21 -6.76 0.80
N GLY A 558 -27.94 -6.50 -0.28
CA GLY A 558 -27.73 -5.35 -1.17
C GLY A 558 -26.31 -5.23 -1.75
N GLY A 559 -26.12 -4.27 -2.66
CA GLY A 559 -24.80 -3.93 -3.19
C GLY A 559 -24.26 -4.87 -4.27
N THR A 560 -22.93 -4.87 -4.43
CA THR A 560 -22.25 -5.42 -5.61
C THR A 560 -22.32 -6.95 -5.71
N LEU A 561 -22.26 -7.68 -4.59
CA LEU A 561 -22.20 -9.15 -4.58
C LEU A 561 -23.51 -9.78 -5.07
N ALA A 562 -24.65 -9.39 -4.47
CA ALA A 562 -25.97 -9.93 -4.84
C ALA A 562 -26.31 -9.64 -6.31
N ARG A 563 -26.02 -8.41 -6.76
CA ARG A 563 -26.24 -8.01 -8.15
C ARG A 563 -25.46 -8.87 -9.15
N ASP A 564 -24.19 -9.17 -8.88
CA ASP A 564 -23.38 -9.96 -9.82
C ASP A 564 -23.82 -11.43 -9.88
N VAL A 565 -24.36 -11.97 -8.78
CA VAL A 565 -25.03 -13.29 -8.79
C VAL A 565 -26.26 -13.26 -9.70
N VAL A 566 -27.10 -12.21 -9.60
CA VAL A 566 -28.29 -12.04 -10.47
C VAL A 566 -27.89 -11.86 -11.94
N ALA A 567 -26.90 -11.01 -12.22
CA ALA A 567 -26.42 -10.75 -13.57
C ALA A 567 -25.90 -12.04 -14.25
N LEU A 568 -25.13 -12.86 -13.52
CA LEU A 568 -24.70 -14.17 -14.04
C LEU A 568 -25.85 -15.14 -14.26
N ALA A 569 -26.83 -15.17 -13.36
CA ALA A 569 -28.02 -16.01 -13.53
C ALA A 569 -28.83 -15.60 -14.78
N GLN A 570 -28.99 -14.30 -15.01
CA GLN A 570 -29.68 -13.77 -16.21
C GLN A 570 -28.92 -14.12 -17.49
N LEU A 571 -27.61 -13.86 -17.54
CA LEU A 571 -26.77 -14.22 -18.67
C LEU A 571 -26.87 -15.72 -18.97
N ALA A 572 -26.89 -16.56 -17.94
CA ALA A 572 -27.01 -18.00 -18.10
C ALA A 572 -28.38 -18.43 -18.66
N LEU A 573 -29.46 -17.77 -18.24
CA LEU A 573 -30.80 -17.97 -18.82
C LEU A 573 -30.85 -17.58 -20.30
N GLU A 574 -30.29 -16.42 -20.67
CA GLU A 574 -30.20 -15.96 -22.07
C GLU A 574 -29.43 -16.93 -22.96
N GLN A 575 -28.37 -17.56 -22.41
CA GLN A 575 -27.56 -18.56 -23.10
C GLN A 575 -28.12 -19.99 -22.96
N ALA A 576 -29.32 -20.17 -22.39
CA ALA A 576 -29.94 -21.46 -22.12
C ALA A 576 -29.02 -22.44 -21.36
N ARG A 577 -28.23 -21.94 -20.42
CA ARG A 577 -27.24 -22.70 -19.65
C ARG A 577 -27.55 -22.61 -18.15
N PRO A 578 -27.91 -23.70 -17.46
CA PRO A 578 -28.20 -23.65 -16.03
C PRO A 578 -26.92 -23.46 -15.19
N LEU A 579 -27.01 -22.64 -14.13
CA LEU A 579 -25.97 -22.48 -13.12
C LEU A 579 -26.39 -23.15 -11.81
N HIS A 580 -25.82 -24.32 -11.52
CA HIS A 580 -26.20 -25.08 -10.32
C HIS A 580 -25.61 -24.51 -9.02
N VAL A 581 -24.32 -24.13 -9.03
CA VAL A 581 -23.65 -23.60 -7.83
C VAL A 581 -24.11 -22.18 -7.55
N ILE A 582 -23.94 -21.27 -8.51
CA ILE A 582 -24.29 -19.85 -8.35
C ILE A 582 -25.79 -19.67 -8.11
N GLY A 583 -26.64 -20.50 -8.74
CA GLY A 583 -28.09 -20.49 -8.50
C GLY A 583 -28.46 -20.80 -7.04
N ALA A 584 -27.76 -21.75 -6.41
CA ALA A 584 -27.99 -22.14 -5.02
C ALA A 584 -27.54 -21.07 -4.01
N VAL A 585 -26.57 -20.21 -4.36
CA VAL A 585 -26.04 -19.16 -3.46
C VAL A 585 -27.14 -18.21 -2.99
N ARG A 586 -28.08 -17.84 -3.88
CA ARG A 586 -29.18 -16.94 -3.52
C ARG A 586 -30.15 -17.61 -2.55
N GLU A 587 -30.57 -18.83 -2.86
CA GLU A 587 -31.47 -19.61 -1.99
C GLU A 587 -30.86 -19.83 -0.60
N SER A 588 -29.58 -20.21 -0.56
CA SER A 588 -28.79 -20.36 0.67
C SER A 588 -28.78 -19.07 1.49
N ASN A 589 -28.42 -17.94 0.88
CA ASN A 589 -28.34 -16.66 1.56
C ASN A 589 -29.71 -16.15 2.03
N ASP A 590 -30.75 -16.29 1.22
CA ASP A 590 -32.12 -15.91 1.58
C ASP A 590 -32.66 -16.76 2.73
N SER A 591 -32.30 -18.05 2.76
CA SER A 591 -32.62 -18.90 3.91
C SER A 591 -31.87 -18.45 5.16
N HIS A 592 -30.57 -18.12 5.06
CA HIS A 592 -29.75 -17.66 6.17
C HIS A 592 -30.18 -16.30 6.74
N ARG A 593 -30.85 -15.44 5.96
CA ARG A 593 -31.45 -14.19 6.48
C ARG A 593 -32.41 -14.42 7.65
N ARG A 594 -33.01 -15.61 7.73
CA ARG A 594 -33.95 -15.98 8.81
C ARG A 594 -33.24 -16.42 10.08
N TRP A 595 -31.91 -16.54 10.10
CA TRP A 595 -31.14 -17.03 11.25
C TRP A 595 -31.51 -16.33 12.55
N ALA A 596 -31.56 -14.98 12.56
CA ALA A 596 -31.87 -14.23 13.78
C ALA A 596 -33.29 -14.53 14.30
N LEU A 597 -34.27 -14.63 13.39
CA LEU A 597 -35.65 -14.96 13.74
C LEU A 597 -35.75 -16.39 14.29
N GLU A 598 -35.13 -17.35 13.62
CA GLU A 598 -35.10 -18.76 14.02
C GLU A 598 -34.43 -18.91 15.40
N ARG A 599 -33.31 -18.21 15.62
CA ARG A 599 -32.61 -18.25 16.90
C ARG A 599 -33.40 -17.59 18.04
N LEU A 600 -34.14 -16.51 17.77
CA LEU A 600 -35.07 -15.95 18.76
C LEU A 600 -36.15 -16.96 19.16
N ARG A 601 -36.67 -17.75 18.22
CA ARG A 601 -37.68 -18.79 18.51
C ARG A 601 -37.09 -19.92 19.35
N ASP A 602 -35.88 -20.37 19.03
CA ASP A 602 -35.21 -21.42 19.79
C ASP A 602 -34.95 -21.00 21.25
N GLU A 603 -34.63 -19.72 21.45
CA GLU A 603 -34.27 -19.18 22.76
C GLU A 603 -35.47 -18.72 23.60
N LEU A 604 -36.49 -18.14 22.99
CA LEU A 604 -37.64 -17.53 23.69
C LEU A 604 -38.95 -18.31 23.55
N GLY A 605 -39.00 -19.29 22.66
CA GLY A 605 -40.23 -19.98 22.26
C GLY A 605 -41.14 -19.09 21.40
N ALA A 606 -42.43 -19.04 21.73
CA ALA A 606 -43.38 -18.18 21.04
C ALA A 606 -43.02 -16.69 21.22
N LEU A 607 -42.92 -15.96 20.12
CA LEU A 607 -42.53 -14.54 20.11
C LEU A 607 -43.69 -13.58 20.38
N SER A 608 -44.93 -14.07 20.40
CA SER A 608 -46.12 -13.25 20.66
C SER A 608 -46.03 -12.56 22.02
N GLY A 609 -46.11 -11.22 22.02
CA GLY A 609 -45.99 -10.39 23.22
C GLY A 609 -44.56 -10.18 23.73
N ARG A 610 -43.55 -10.83 23.13
CA ARG A 610 -42.13 -10.61 23.48
C ARG A 610 -41.64 -9.28 22.95
N THR A 611 -40.86 -8.55 23.75
CA THR A 611 -40.25 -7.28 23.33
C THR A 611 -38.86 -7.53 22.77
N ILE A 612 -38.66 -7.25 21.48
CA ILE A 612 -37.38 -7.44 20.80
C ILE A 612 -36.82 -6.05 20.45
N ALA A 613 -35.61 -5.76 20.95
CA ALA A 613 -34.88 -4.56 20.62
C ALA A 613 -34.01 -4.80 19.38
N ILE A 614 -34.12 -3.92 18.37
CA ILE A 614 -33.34 -3.97 17.13
C ILE A 614 -32.38 -2.79 17.13
N TRP A 615 -31.09 -3.10 17.12
CA TRP A 615 -30.01 -2.11 17.07
C TRP A 615 -29.48 -2.04 15.64
N GLY A 616 -29.74 -0.92 14.98
CA GLY A 616 -29.46 -0.70 13.57
C GLY A 616 -30.65 -1.04 12.67
N LEU A 617 -30.92 -0.19 11.69
CA LEU A 617 -32.00 -0.32 10.71
C LEU A 617 -31.52 -0.16 9.28
N THR A 618 -30.30 0.29 9.08
CA THR A 618 -29.69 0.55 7.78
C THR A 618 -28.86 -0.65 7.33
N TYR A 619 -28.62 -0.80 6.02
CA TYR A 619 -27.86 -1.96 5.53
C TYR A 619 -26.37 -1.92 5.90
N LYS A 620 -25.84 -0.75 6.27
CA LYS A 620 -24.48 -0.54 6.78
C LYS A 620 -24.40 0.78 7.58
N PRO A 621 -23.39 0.96 8.44
CA PRO A 621 -23.14 2.25 9.10
C PRO A 621 -22.85 3.38 8.10
N GLY A 622 -23.17 4.62 8.49
CA GLY A 622 -22.86 5.84 7.73
C GLY A 622 -23.85 6.21 6.63
N THR A 623 -25.04 5.62 6.60
CA THR A 623 -26.14 6.00 5.69
C THR A 623 -27.47 6.05 6.45
N ASN A 624 -28.43 6.80 5.92
CA ASN A 624 -29.81 6.86 6.44
C ASN A 624 -30.81 6.08 5.56
N THR A 625 -30.35 5.41 4.51
CA THR A 625 -31.24 4.69 3.60
C THR A 625 -31.73 3.39 4.21
N LEU A 626 -33.05 3.21 4.17
CA LEU A 626 -33.75 2.01 4.61
C LEU A 626 -34.10 1.08 3.44
N ARG A 627 -33.74 1.44 2.21
CA ARG A 627 -34.05 0.63 1.02
C ARG A 627 -33.34 -0.73 1.15
N ARG A 628 -34.12 -1.81 1.02
CA ARG A 628 -33.64 -3.22 1.11
C ARG A 628 -32.89 -3.54 2.41
N SER A 629 -33.32 -2.94 3.51
CA SER A 629 -32.75 -3.26 4.82
C SER A 629 -33.23 -4.63 5.30
N SER A 630 -32.30 -5.57 5.47
CA SER A 630 -32.56 -6.86 6.12
C SER A 630 -33.06 -6.69 7.57
N ALA A 631 -32.69 -5.59 8.23
CA ALA A 631 -33.20 -5.25 9.55
C ALA A 631 -34.71 -4.94 9.51
N LEU A 632 -35.19 -4.26 8.45
CA LEU A 632 -36.63 -4.03 8.29
C LEU A 632 -37.39 -5.31 7.92
N GLU A 633 -36.82 -6.16 7.07
CA GLU A 633 -37.39 -7.49 6.77
C GLU A 633 -37.55 -8.32 8.07
N LEU A 634 -36.52 -8.30 8.94
CA LEU A 634 -36.59 -8.94 10.26
C LEU A 634 -37.67 -8.32 11.15
N CYS A 635 -37.75 -6.98 11.22
CA CYS A 635 -38.79 -6.29 11.98
C CYS A 635 -40.20 -6.70 11.51
N GLU A 636 -40.43 -6.75 10.20
CA GLU A 636 -41.71 -7.17 9.61
C GLU A 636 -42.07 -8.61 9.99
N ALA A 637 -41.09 -9.51 9.93
CA ALA A 637 -41.28 -10.91 10.32
C ALA A 637 -41.59 -11.07 11.83
N LEU A 638 -40.88 -10.34 12.68
CA LEU A 638 -41.14 -10.31 14.13
C LEU A 638 -42.54 -9.79 14.45
N LEU A 639 -42.95 -8.69 13.80
CA LEU A 639 -44.29 -8.13 13.96
C LEU A 639 -45.39 -9.07 13.45
N ALA A 640 -45.11 -9.88 12.41
CA ALA A 640 -46.04 -10.89 11.91
C ALA A 640 -46.26 -12.04 12.91
N GLU A 641 -45.27 -12.32 13.76
CA GLU A 641 -45.38 -13.30 14.86
C GLU A 641 -45.94 -12.72 16.17
N GLY A 642 -46.34 -11.45 16.16
CA GLY A 642 -46.93 -10.78 17.31
C GLY A 642 -45.93 -10.27 18.34
N ALA A 643 -44.63 -10.20 18.00
CA ALA A 643 -43.63 -9.56 18.85
C ALA A 643 -43.83 -8.03 18.89
N VAL A 644 -43.38 -7.42 19.97
CA VAL A 644 -43.29 -5.97 20.14
C VAL A 644 -41.88 -5.53 19.74
N VAL A 645 -41.77 -4.78 18.65
CA VAL A 645 -40.47 -4.35 18.12
C VAL A 645 -40.14 -2.91 18.58
N ARG A 646 -38.98 -2.75 19.21
CA ARG A 646 -38.37 -1.45 19.53
C ARG A 646 -37.07 -1.31 18.76
N ALA A 647 -36.87 -0.24 18.01
CA ALA A 647 -35.70 -0.10 17.16
C ALA A 647 -34.98 1.23 17.37
N TYR A 648 -33.66 1.23 17.16
CA TYR A 648 -32.86 2.44 17.15
C TYR A 648 -31.76 2.34 16.09
N ASP A 649 -31.62 3.38 15.28
CA ASP A 649 -30.51 3.57 14.35
C ASP A 649 -30.11 5.06 14.39
N PRO A 650 -28.82 5.40 14.60
CA PRO A 650 -28.37 6.79 14.73
C PRO A 650 -28.68 7.68 13.52
N ALA A 651 -28.84 7.10 12.33
CA ALA A 651 -29.05 7.84 11.09
C ALA A 651 -30.53 7.88 10.65
N VAL A 652 -31.44 7.20 11.34
CA VAL A 652 -32.84 7.05 10.96
C VAL A 652 -33.74 7.80 11.92
N SER A 653 -34.38 8.86 11.42
CA SER A 653 -35.33 9.68 12.20
C SER A 653 -36.80 9.32 11.95
N ALA A 654 -37.10 8.61 10.87
CA ALA A 654 -38.46 8.21 10.50
C ALA A 654 -38.47 6.84 9.82
N LEU A 655 -39.50 6.05 10.12
CA LEU A 655 -39.77 4.77 9.48
C LEU A 655 -40.74 4.95 8.29
N PRO A 656 -40.76 3.99 7.35
CA PRO A 656 -41.81 3.91 6.34
C PRO A 656 -43.21 3.96 6.98
N PRO A 657 -44.20 4.63 6.37
CA PRO A 657 -45.51 4.85 6.98
C PRO A 657 -46.20 3.58 7.49
N HIS A 658 -46.01 2.44 6.82
CA HIS A 658 -46.59 1.17 7.20
C HIS A 658 -45.95 0.52 8.44
N LEU A 659 -44.74 0.93 8.81
CA LEU A 659 -44.02 0.46 10.00
C LEU A 659 -44.02 1.48 11.15
N ALA A 660 -44.18 2.77 10.85
CA ALA A 660 -44.14 3.85 11.84
C ALA A 660 -45.18 3.71 12.97
N THR A 661 -46.30 3.01 12.71
CA THR A 661 -47.35 2.74 13.72
C THR A 661 -47.17 1.43 14.47
N ARG A 662 -46.21 0.58 14.05
CA ARG A 662 -46.03 -0.80 14.56
C ARG A 662 -44.69 -0.99 15.27
N ILE A 663 -43.68 -0.21 14.93
CA ILE A 663 -42.35 -0.22 15.55
C ILE A 663 -42.20 1.03 16.40
N THR A 664 -41.71 0.87 17.63
CA THR A 664 -41.36 2.01 18.48
C THR A 664 -39.90 2.41 18.21
N LEU A 665 -39.66 3.60 17.66
CA LEU A 665 -38.30 4.16 17.60
C LEU A 665 -37.89 4.69 18.98
N GLY A 666 -36.83 4.13 19.55
CA GLY A 666 -36.28 4.59 20.83
C GLY A 666 -35.42 5.84 20.67
N ARG A 667 -35.11 6.50 21.79
CA ARG A 667 -34.23 7.69 21.81
C ARG A 667 -32.76 7.33 21.62
N ASP A 668 -32.34 6.20 22.17
CA ASP A 668 -31.02 5.62 22.05
C ASP A 668 -31.10 4.09 22.15
N ALA A 669 -29.98 3.40 21.91
CA ALA A 669 -29.90 1.94 21.97
C ALA A 669 -30.24 1.36 23.36
N VAL A 670 -29.92 2.09 24.44
CA VAL A 670 -30.18 1.64 25.82
C VAL A 670 -31.68 1.75 26.16
N ASP A 671 -32.35 2.77 25.63
CA ASP A 671 -33.79 3.00 25.74
C ASP A 671 -34.59 1.85 25.10
N THR A 672 -34.17 1.37 23.93
CA THR A 672 -34.84 0.23 23.26
C THR A 672 -34.61 -1.09 23.98
N ALA A 673 -33.42 -1.28 24.55
CA ALA A 673 -33.05 -2.48 25.30
C ALA A 673 -33.74 -2.59 26.67
N ARG A 674 -34.28 -1.50 27.22
CA ARG A 674 -34.95 -1.51 28.52
C ARG A 674 -36.18 -2.43 28.49
N ASP A 675 -36.19 -3.41 29.39
CA ASP A 675 -37.24 -4.43 29.50
C ASP A 675 -37.43 -5.31 28.25
N ALA A 676 -36.47 -5.31 27.32
CA ALA A 676 -36.49 -6.22 26.18
C ALA A 676 -36.23 -7.66 26.64
N ASP A 677 -36.89 -8.62 25.98
CA ASP A 677 -36.63 -10.05 26.13
C ASP A 677 -35.36 -10.46 25.36
N ALA A 678 -35.05 -9.77 24.25
CA ALA A 678 -33.81 -9.94 23.49
C ALA A 678 -33.41 -8.67 22.75
N ILE A 679 -32.12 -8.59 22.42
CA ILE A 679 -31.51 -7.53 21.60
C ILE A 679 -30.92 -8.18 20.36
N VAL A 680 -31.18 -7.63 19.18
CA VAL A 680 -30.57 -8.07 17.92
C VAL A 680 -29.72 -6.94 17.35
N ILE A 681 -28.45 -7.24 17.10
CA ILE A 681 -27.53 -6.34 16.41
C ILE A 681 -27.71 -6.56 14.91
N ALA A 682 -28.44 -5.65 14.27
CA ALA A 682 -28.75 -5.73 12.84
C ALA A 682 -27.81 -4.86 11.98
N THR A 683 -27.27 -3.77 12.54
CA THR A 683 -26.26 -2.92 11.89
C THR A 683 -25.17 -2.52 12.88
N GLU A 684 -23.91 -2.64 12.51
CA GLU A 684 -22.75 -2.46 13.41
C GLU A 684 -22.34 -0.99 13.58
N TRP A 685 -23.18 -0.18 14.21
CA TRP A 685 -22.82 1.20 14.52
C TRP A 685 -21.80 1.24 15.67
N PRO A 686 -20.68 2.00 15.54
CA PRO A 686 -19.68 2.14 16.60
C PRO A 686 -20.25 2.58 17.96
N GLU A 687 -21.33 3.37 17.95
CA GLU A 687 -22.02 3.82 19.16
C GLU A 687 -22.57 2.66 20.00
N PHE A 688 -22.90 1.53 19.39
CA PHE A 688 -23.43 0.37 20.09
C PHE A 688 -22.40 -0.29 21.02
N LEU A 689 -21.10 -0.07 20.83
CA LEU A 689 -20.06 -0.50 21.78
C LEU A 689 -20.24 0.19 23.14
N ALA A 690 -20.44 1.50 23.14
CA ALA A 690 -20.69 2.27 24.36
C ALA A 690 -22.05 1.93 25.00
N ALA A 691 -23.07 1.65 24.18
CA ALA A 691 -24.36 1.17 24.68
C ALA A 691 -24.24 -0.22 25.34
N ALA A 692 -23.43 -1.12 24.76
CA ALA A 692 -23.18 -2.46 25.28
C ALA A 692 -22.45 -2.43 26.63
N GLU A 693 -21.46 -1.56 26.81
CA GLU A 693 -20.82 -1.35 28.12
C GLU A 693 -21.85 -1.01 29.21
N ARG A 694 -22.82 -0.14 28.90
CA ARG A 694 -23.87 0.24 29.86
C ARG A 694 -24.79 -0.93 30.20
N LEU A 695 -25.09 -1.82 29.23
CA LEU A 695 -25.84 -3.05 29.49
C LEU A 695 -25.06 -4.01 30.41
N SER A 696 -23.74 -4.13 30.24
CA SER A 696 -22.90 -5.02 31.04
C SER A 696 -22.92 -4.69 32.54
N THR A 697 -23.08 -3.42 32.90
CA THR A 697 -23.12 -2.94 34.29
C THR A 697 -24.46 -3.14 35.01
N GLY A 698 -25.49 -3.62 34.31
CA GLY A 698 -26.83 -3.81 34.88
C GLY A 698 -27.05 -5.20 35.50
N ASP A 699 -27.89 -5.31 36.52
CA ASP A 699 -28.16 -6.58 37.21
C ASP A 699 -29.05 -7.57 36.43
N ARG A 700 -29.55 -7.20 35.23
CA ARG A 700 -30.54 -7.99 34.49
C ARG A 700 -29.88 -8.90 33.46
N ALA A 701 -30.36 -10.15 33.40
CA ALA A 701 -29.98 -11.08 32.35
C ALA A 701 -30.45 -10.58 30.96
N ALA A 702 -29.55 -10.51 29.98
CA ALA A 702 -29.86 -10.07 28.61
C ALA A 702 -29.49 -11.14 27.58
N LEU A 703 -30.43 -11.46 26.68
CA LEU A 703 -30.18 -12.26 25.47
C LEU A 703 -29.79 -11.31 24.34
N VAL A 704 -28.62 -11.50 23.75
CA VAL A 704 -28.11 -10.66 22.66
C VAL A 704 -27.77 -11.56 21.47
N LEU A 705 -28.42 -11.33 20.33
CA LEU A 705 -28.07 -11.94 19.06
C LEU A 705 -27.19 -10.97 18.27
N ASP A 706 -25.97 -11.41 17.99
CA ASP A 706 -24.95 -10.65 17.29
C ASP A 706 -24.26 -11.58 16.28
N ALA A 707 -24.85 -11.63 15.09
CA ALA A 707 -24.47 -12.60 14.06
C ALA A 707 -22.99 -12.53 13.70
N ASN A 708 -22.41 -11.33 13.67
CA ASN A 708 -21.02 -11.08 13.26
C ASN A 708 -20.04 -10.99 14.45
N GLY A 709 -20.53 -11.05 15.69
CA GLY A 709 -19.70 -10.92 16.89
C GLY A 709 -19.14 -9.51 17.12
N PHE A 710 -19.82 -8.47 16.64
CA PHE A 710 -19.44 -7.06 16.81
C PHE A 710 -19.26 -6.64 18.28
N LEU A 711 -20.06 -7.18 19.18
CA LEU A 711 -20.05 -6.90 20.63
C LEU A 711 -19.34 -7.99 21.44
N ALA A 712 -18.68 -8.97 20.79
CA ALA A 712 -18.07 -10.11 21.48
C ALA A 712 -17.04 -9.71 22.54
N GLU A 713 -16.20 -8.70 22.27
CA GLU A 713 -15.23 -8.20 23.26
C GLU A 713 -15.90 -7.43 24.41
N SER A 714 -16.99 -6.72 24.12
CA SER A 714 -17.69 -5.88 25.10
C SER A 714 -18.57 -6.70 26.05
N LEU A 715 -19.21 -7.75 25.53
CA LEU A 715 -20.24 -8.51 26.25
C LEU A 715 -19.88 -9.97 26.50
N GLY A 716 -18.93 -10.57 25.77
CA GLY A 716 -18.71 -12.01 25.76
C GLY A 716 -18.22 -12.63 27.08
N ALA A 717 -17.67 -11.83 27.99
CA ALA A 717 -17.20 -12.28 29.31
C ALA A 717 -18.21 -12.00 30.46
N GLN A 718 -19.37 -11.41 30.15
CA GLN A 718 -20.30 -10.92 31.16
C GLN A 718 -21.26 -12.04 31.60
N ALA A 719 -21.25 -12.37 32.90
CA ALA A 719 -22.02 -13.50 33.44
C ALA A 719 -23.56 -13.33 33.32
N ASN A 720 -24.03 -12.10 33.20
CA ASN A 720 -25.43 -11.71 33.02
C ASN A 720 -25.84 -11.55 31.54
N VAL A 721 -24.96 -11.78 30.57
CA VAL A 721 -25.29 -11.63 29.15
C VAL A 721 -25.11 -12.96 28.43
N ARG A 722 -26.19 -13.43 27.80
CA ARG A 722 -26.12 -14.55 26.86
C ARG A 722 -25.97 -13.98 25.46
N LEU A 723 -24.73 -13.93 24.98
CA LEU A 723 -24.38 -13.50 23.63
C LEU A 723 -24.36 -14.71 22.68
N ILE A 724 -25.13 -14.63 21.59
CA ILE A 724 -25.18 -15.68 20.56
C ILE A 724 -24.75 -15.08 19.23
N SER A 725 -23.79 -15.74 18.60
CA SER A 725 -23.28 -15.41 17.27
C SER A 725 -23.43 -16.60 16.33
N VAL A 726 -23.40 -16.34 15.03
CA VAL A 726 -23.52 -17.39 14.01
C VAL A 726 -22.38 -18.39 14.18
N GLY A 727 -22.73 -19.67 14.24
CA GLY A 727 -21.76 -20.76 14.26
C GLY A 727 -21.06 -21.02 15.59
N ARG A 728 -21.51 -20.41 16.69
CA ARG A 728 -20.94 -20.63 18.03
C ARG A 728 -21.89 -21.43 18.92
N PRO A 729 -21.38 -22.43 19.67
CA PRO A 729 -22.18 -23.25 20.59
C PRO A 729 -22.68 -22.49 21.83
#